data_AF-A0A095YG86-F1
#
_entry.id   AF-A0A095YG86-F1
#
_cell.length_a   1.000
_cell.length_b   1.000
_cell.length_c   1.000
_cell.angle_alpha   90.00
_cell.angle_beta   90.00
_cell.angle_gamma   90.00
#
_symmetry.space_group_name_H-M   'P 1'
#
loop_
_entity.id
_entity.type
_entity.pdbx_description
1 polymer ?
#
loop_
_entity_poly.entity_id
_entity_poly.type
_entity_poly.pdbx_seq_one_letter_code
_entity_poly.pdbx_strand_id
1 'polypeptide(L)'
;MNKKLIASLLTLGLILSPVSGTVGSRSMVSEARADESDVKKESTQFFTSLINAFVARYDKVKASELYRHASTSEQENLNKVMNDAKAYVDGGKLTYDDSKNHIDNIQNASAKLASDANENLKNLKIEVISSRKLLENNKEKEHTPEYEQLNKKIDEAKKILENEKLTDITGDILKTETKKLNELFNKAKDAFGDTIKYREPDTEDIKKLDKEINKIGDFVTTETSFDELLLDAEKLVKSHDGFIKSYEYSHSDQALREAYDHAYAELEKLPKLDDNKENYDKLIAILKNIAEARYKIDNTDLKLNSIKLYPYDGIDDSVASIIKNIDSIDRDSFNLIKNLKDKDLGESFRDTLSKAKAMALNYVIGYERDYKGLNELNDKLNKIVKDIKKSKGEGEVLPEDKKKEKIEKIGKLLDRVKAFMGTDSYKQGNSTDKKALEDAVKVAEDLKKAYGISEALVSEDKLSEAINKLEKALAKFEKADDKALVKKLIEDLLKSTEGIRIDQIYGKNEKDVKNAYTKAREAAAKAAKDKNISLADLTKAYENFKDARDKLAEFLTSRLKKLVDDDSNFVDTEKYKEADRSYDAKDVDAILNYRSLIRDSKEELDKISPDANKLDLLYKKLDAARREIEGKLSSQARKLTDAILDSDDFMDSLAFKAAATGSDKYLKYAAEKYKADLERTKKLSEAGKLDSKEAETILESLSKSRDFIEDKISKKTYLIFEYTRTLEEIKNHKDYKTLNQALRKRLEDALALAAKGGDEDVIFRTLDEVMNDDAIKAFIKKIELEKNPNKIRDKLLIELTNLINEDKKLKEGSFKYTKAQKALRDAYDLALKEAKDLIGDNKNPKEAEVKAVYQKLLKAKNALDGDKFDKLINDLAARFKKNQLKIASVEQRKAIAAKINALSDPKATMDDALRVEKELDDLINPKFAATTTLTPTNQVQTSTRPVSTARNAGSIVKTGINGIAKVAAVLVVAAIILKLTSKKGDKK
;
A
#
# COMPACT_ATOMS: atom_id res chain seq x y z
N MET A 1 -12.57 30.23 40.93
CA MET A 1 -11.20 30.61 41.29
C MET A 1 -10.25 29.82 40.38
N ASN A 2 -9.70 30.45 39.34
CA ASN A 2 -8.42 30.14 38.64
C ASN A 2 -8.38 30.82 37.26
N LYS A 3 -8.05 32.12 37.27
CA LYS A 3 -7.74 32.95 36.08
C LYS A 3 -6.27 32.78 35.60
N LYS A 4 -5.60 31.67 35.89
CA LYS A 4 -4.13 31.55 35.70
C LYS A 4 -3.65 30.50 34.68
N LEU A 5 -4.52 29.64 34.13
CA LEU A 5 -4.03 28.57 33.25
C LEU A 5 -3.77 28.97 31.79
N ILE A 6 -4.40 30.03 31.28
CA ILE A 6 -4.26 30.46 29.87
C ILE A 6 -2.98 31.29 29.64
N ALA A 7 -2.37 31.84 30.70
CA ALA A 7 -1.13 32.61 30.59
C ALA A 7 0.15 31.75 30.52
N SER A 8 0.06 30.44 30.79
CA SER A 8 1.25 29.56 30.94
C SER A 8 1.73 28.91 29.63
N LEU A 9 0.94 28.96 28.54
CA LEU A 9 1.30 28.33 27.26
C LEU A 9 2.07 29.27 26.31
N LEU A 10 2.15 30.57 26.61
CA LEU A 10 2.88 31.57 25.81
C LEU A 10 4.19 32.06 26.45
N THR A 11 4.51 31.65 27.68
CA THR A 11 5.72 32.11 28.40
C THR A 11 6.95 31.22 28.27
N LEU A 12 6.89 30.06 27.60
CA LEU A 12 8.01 29.12 27.52
C LEU A 12 8.94 29.28 26.29
N GLY A 13 8.86 30.41 25.58
CA GLY A 13 9.60 30.63 24.33
C GLY A 13 10.52 31.84 24.24
N LEU A 14 10.75 32.62 25.32
CA LEU A 14 11.66 33.79 25.25
C LEU A 14 12.05 34.35 26.64
N ILE A 15 12.93 33.64 27.36
CA ILE A 15 13.65 34.20 28.52
C ILE A 15 15.16 34.06 28.28
N LEU A 16 15.80 35.15 27.85
CA LEU A 16 17.23 35.38 28.06
C LEU A 16 17.34 36.41 29.19
N SER A 17 17.82 35.97 30.36
CA SER A 17 18.22 36.86 31.46
C SER A 17 19.74 36.84 31.59
N PRO A 18 20.43 38.00 31.71
CA PRO A 18 21.89 38.04 31.82
C PRO A 18 22.33 37.89 33.28
N VAL A 19 23.35 37.07 33.53
CA VAL A 19 24.07 37.04 34.82
C VAL A 19 25.26 37.98 34.72
N SER A 20 25.20 39.09 35.47
CA SER A 20 26.32 39.99 35.70
C SER A 20 27.13 39.56 36.93
N GLY A 21 28.43 39.35 36.75
CA GLY A 21 29.43 39.18 37.81
C GLY A 21 30.84 39.42 37.26
N THR A 22 31.41 40.57 37.59
CA THR A 22 32.69 41.14 37.13
C THR A 22 33.93 40.46 37.72
N VAL A 23 35.01 40.25 36.93
CA VAL A 23 36.37 40.87 37.08
C VAL A 23 37.24 40.53 35.85
N GLY A 24 37.81 41.55 35.19
CA GLY A 24 39.20 41.54 34.70
C GLY A 24 39.52 41.23 33.22
N SER A 25 39.27 42.15 32.29
CA SER A 25 40.25 42.61 31.27
C SER A 25 39.58 43.49 30.20
N ARG A 26 40.05 44.72 30.05
CA ARG A 26 39.43 45.83 29.28
C ARG A 26 39.45 45.68 27.75
N SER A 27 39.84 44.52 27.20
CA SER A 27 39.94 44.30 25.75
C SER A 27 38.83 43.40 25.16
N MET A 28 38.25 42.46 25.94
CA MET A 28 37.15 41.59 25.45
C MET A 28 35.76 42.22 25.59
N VAL A 29 35.64 43.30 26.37
CA VAL A 29 34.36 43.97 26.64
C VAL A 29 33.91 44.85 25.47
N SER A 30 34.81 45.29 24.58
CA SER A 30 34.44 46.08 23.39
C SER A 30 33.86 45.22 22.27
N GLU A 31 34.40 44.00 22.04
CA GLU A 31 33.87 43.08 21.03
C GLU A 31 32.56 42.41 21.47
N ALA A 32 32.44 41.99 22.73
CA ALA A 32 31.20 41.41 23.27
C ALA A 32 30.04 42.43 23.33
N ARG A 33 30.32 43.72 23.60
CA ARG A 33 29.30 44.79 23.56
C ARG A 33 28.92 45.21 22.14
N ALA A 34 29.83 45.08 21.17
CA ALA A 34 29.53 45.32 19.76
C ALA A 34 28.56 44.25 19.22
N ASP A 35 28.85 42.96 19.49
CA ASP A 35 27.97 41.84 19.12
C ASP A 35 26.57 41.95 19.77
N GLU A 36 26.46 42.37 21.04
CA GLU A 36 25.16 42.57 21.71
C GLU A 36 24.35 43.74 21.11
N SER A 37 25.02 44.80 20.67
CA SER A 37 24.38 45.97 20.03
C SER A 37 23.86 45.66 18.63
N ASP A 38 24.59 44.85 17.86
CA ASP A 38 24.20 44.42 16.51
C ASP A 38 23.06 43.38 16.56
N VAL A 39 23.08 42.45 17.53
CA VAL A 39 21.96 41.53 17.79
C VAL A 39 20.67 42.30 18.10
N LYS A 40 20.73 43.29 19.00
CA LYS A 40 19.57 44.10 19.37
C LYS A 40 19.04 44.91 18.19
N LYS A 41 19.91 45.45 17.34
CA LYS A 41 19.54 46.21 16.14
C LYS A 41 18.85 45.33 15.09
N GLU A 42 19.43 44.18 14.76
CA GLU A 42 18.85 43.19 13.83
C GLU A 42 17.50 42.65 14.35
N SER A 43 17.42 42.36 15.65
CA SER A 43 16.18 41.88 16.27
C SER A 43 15.08 42.95 16.30
N THR A 44 15.44 44.24 16.48
CA THR A 44 14.50 45.36 16.40
C THR A 44 13.88 45.47 15.00
N GLN A 45 14.67 45.31 13.94
CA GLN A 45 14.19 45.32 12.55
C GLN A 45 13.25 44.14 12.26
N PHE A 46 13.57 42.95 12.77
CA PHE A 46 12.70 41.78 12.65
C PHE A 46 11.36 41.98 13.36
N PHE A 47 11.37 42.44 14.61
CA PHE A 47 10.14 42.68 15.37
C PHE A 47 9.26 43.76 14.73
N THR A 48 9.86 44.81 14.18
CA THR A 48 9.13 45.83 13.43
C THR A 48 8.45 45.24 12.19
N SER A 49 9.16 44.38 11.45
CA SER A 49 8.61 43.67 10.28
C SER A 49 7.45 42.74 10.67
N LEU A 50 7.54 42.09 11.84
CA LEU A 50 6.48 41.24 12.37
C LEU A 50 5.25 42.04 12.81
N ILE A 51 5.42 43.19 13.45
CA ILE A 51 4.30 44.09 13.78
C ILE A 51 3.60 44.55 12.49
N ASN A 52 4.36 44.98 11.48
CA ASN A 52 3.79 45.35 10.18
C ASN A 52 3.02 44.19 9.53
N ALA A 53 3.51 42.96 9.64
CA ALA A 53 2.81 41.78 9.13
C ALA A 53 1.49 41.52 9.87
N PHE A 54 1.44 41.70 11.20
CA PHE A 54 0.20 41.60 11.97
C PHE A 54 -0.80 42.70 11.60
N VAL A 55 -0.35 43.96 11.53
CA VAL A 55 -1.18 45.11 11.14
C VAL A 55 -1.75 44.92 9.73
N ALA A 56 -0.93 44.48 8.77
CA ALA A 56 -1.37 44.26 7.39
C ALA A 56 -2.43 43.15 7.24
N ARG A 57 -2.46 42.18 8.16
CA ARG A 57 -3.47 41.10 8.17
C ARG A 57 -4.67 41.40 9.07
N TYR A 58 -4.68 42.52 9.78
CA TYR A 58 -5.71 42.80 10.77
C TYR A 58 -7.13 42.88 10.17
N ASP A 59 -7.26 43.37 8.94
CA ASP A 59 -8.56 43.38 8.25
C ASP A 59 -9.13 41.98 8.03
N LYS A 60 -8.27 40.97 7.80
CA LYS A 60 -8.71 39.56 7.72
C LYS A 60 -9.18 39.03 9.07
N VAL A 61 -8.49 39.42 10.14
CA VAL A 61 -8.89 39.07 11.52
C VAL A 61 -10.27 39.66 11.84
N LYS A 62 -10.51 40.93 11.52
CA LYS A 62 -11.83 41.58 11.71
C LYS A 62 -12.96 40.92 10.91
N ALA A 63 -12.65 40.33 9.76
CA ALA A 63 -13.60 39.61 8.93
C ALA A 63 -13.91 38.19 9.41
N SER A 64 -13.20 37.67 10.41
CA SER A 64 -13.37 36.30 10.92
C SER A 64 -14.62 36.12 11.80
N GLU A 65 -15.12 34.89 11.88
CA GLU A 65 -16.20 34.51 12.80
C GLU A 65 -15.80 34.67 14.26
N LEU A 66 -14.58 34.27 14.62
CA LEU A 66 -14.04 34.44 15.98
C LEU A 66 -14.10 35.91 16.42
N TYR A 67 -13.72 36.83 15.53
CA TYR A 67 -13.81 38.27 15.83
C TYR A 67 -15.26 38.71 16.10
N ARG A 68 -16.23 38.25 15.30
CA ARG A 68 -17.65 38.58 15.49
C ARG A 68 -18.26 37.94 16.75
N HIS A 69 -17.89 36.69 17.05
CA HIS A 69 -18.42 35.91 18.17
C HIS A 69 -17.81 36.31 19.50
N ALA A 70 -16.69 37.02 19.51
CA ALA A 70 -16.19 37.68 20.70
C ALA A 70 -17.06 38.86 21.11
N SER A 71 -17.02 39.21 22.38
CA SER A 71 -17.70 40.38 22.93
C SER A 71 -17.07 41.68 22.49
N THR A 72 -17.89 42.74 22.47
CA THR A 72 -17.47 44.09 22.06
C THR A 72 -16.24 44.57 22.85
N SER A 73 -16.14 44.24 24.14
CA SER A 73 -14.98 44.59 24.97
C SER A 73 -13.66 43.97 24.48
N GLU A 74 -13.66 42.72 24.05
CA GLU A 74 -12.43 42.06 23.55
C GLU A 74 -12.11 42.49 22.10
N GLN A 75 -13.14 42.78 21.30
CA GLN A 75 -12.97 43.40 19.98
C GLN A 75 -12.32 44.78 20.10
N GLU A 76 -12.80 45.64 21.00
CA GLU A 76 -12.23 46.97 21.29
C GLU A 76 -10.79 46.88 21.81
N ASN A 77 -10.51 45.91 22.68
CA ASN A 77 -9.17 45.65 23.18
C ASN A 77 -8.19 45.29 22.05
N LEU A 78 -8.57 44.38 21.15
CA LEU A 78 -7.73 44.03 20.00
C LEU A 78 -7.55 45.21 19.04
N ASN A 79 -8.61 45.99 18.77
CA ASN A 79 -8.52 47.21 17.95
C ASN A 79 -7.51 48.20 18.53
N LYS A 80 -7.58 48.44 19.84
CA LYS A 80 -6.67 49.35 20.54
C LYS A 80 -5.24 48.87 20.40
N VAL A 81 -4.97 47.60 20.69
CA VAL A 81 -3.63 47.00 20.61
C VAL A 81 -3.06 47.09 19.18
N MET A 82 -3.87 46.84 18.16
CA MET A 82 -3.44 46.94 16.76
C MET A 82 -3.19 48.39 16.32
N ASN A 83 -4.02 49.34 16.77
CA ASN A 83 -3.82 50.76 16.49
C ASN A 83 -2.57 51.31 17.20
N ASP A 84 -2.35 50.93 18.46
CA ASP A 84 -1.17 51.30 19.24
C ASP A 84 0.10 50.74 18.59
N ALA A 85 0.08 49.49 18.14
CA ALA A 85 1.20 48.88 17.43
C ALA A 85 1.47 49.53 16.07
N LYS A 86 0.42 49.90 15.32
CA LYS A 86 0.56 50.66 14.07
C LYS A 86 1.19 52.04 14.32
N ALA A 87 0.68 52.79 15.29
CA ALA A 87 1.20 54.10 15.64
C ALA A 87 2.67 54.03 16.12
N TYR A 88 3.03 52.97 16.84
CA TYR A 88 4.40 52.72 17.27
C TYR A 88 5.35 52.56 16.08
N VAL A 89 5.00 51.74 15.09
CA VAL A 89 5.85 51.52 13.91
C VAL A 89 5.93 52.77 13.03
N ASP A 90 4.84 53.55 12.92
CA ASP A 90 4.78 54.80 12.18
C ASP A 90 5.58 55.95 12.87
N GLY A 91 5.81 55.87 14.19
CA GLY A 91 6.46 56.91 15.01
C GLY A 91 8.01 56.96 14.96
N GLY A 92 8.66 56.00 14.31
CA GLY A 92 10.10 56.04 13.94
C GLY A 92 11.13 55.84 15.07
N LYS A 93 10.78 55.95 16.36
CA LYS A 93 11.67 55.65 17.51
C LYS A 93 11.48 54.20 17.97
N LEU A 94 12.06 53.27 17.23
CA LEU A 94 11.89 51.83 17.46
C LEU A 94 12.99 51.29 18.37
N THR A 95 12.60 50.58 19.43
CA THR A 95 13.50 49.89 20.36
C THR A 95 13.14 48.41 20.42
N TYR A 96 14.12 47.58 20.75
CA TYR A 96 13.94 46.13 20.88
C TYR A 96 12.84 45.78 21.91
N ASP A 97 12.92 46.37 23.11
CA ASP A 97 12.02 46.06 24.22
C ASP A 97 10.59 46.51 23.93
N ASP A 98 10.40 47.71 23.37
CA ASP A 98 9.06 48.21 23.03
C ASP A 98 8.44 47.40 21.87
N SER A 99 9.25 47.04 20.85
CA SER A 99 8.77 46.22 19.73
C SER A 99 8.31 44.82 20.20
N LYS A 100 9.08 44.20 21.11
CA LYS A 100 8.70 42.93 21.73
C LYS A 100 7.40 43.06 22.52
N ASN A 101 7.27 44.10 23.34
CA ASN A 101 6.07 44.37 24.13
C ASN A 101 4.82 44.51 23.24
N HIS A 102 4.93 45.19 22.09
CA HIS A 102 3.82 45.29 21.14
C HIS A 102 3.43 43.95 20.53
N ILE A 103 4.39 43.09 20.19
CA ILE A 103 4.11 41.72 19.69
C ILE A 103 3.39 40.88 20.76
N ASP A 104 3.90 40.89 21.99
CA ASP A 104 3.31 40.16 23.11
C ASP A 104 1.87 40.63 23.38
N ASN A 105 1.63 41.94 23.33
CA ASN A 105 0.29 42.52 23.47
C ASN A 105 -0.66 42.07 22.34
N ILE A 106 -0.20 42.06 21.09
CA ILE A 106 -0.97 41.58 19.93
C ILE A 106 -1.36 40.12 20.12
N GLN A 107 -0.40 39.26 20.47
CA GLN A 107 -0.64 37.82 20.66
C GLN A 107 -1.61 37.56 21.81
N ASN A 108 -1.45 38.26 22.93
CA ASN A 108 -2.31 38.12 24.11
C ASN A 108 -3.74 38.60 23.83
N ALA A 109 -3.92 39.75 23.19
CA ALA A 109 -5.25 40.26 22.82
C ALA A 109 -5.94 39.33 21.81
N SER A 110 -5.17 38.81 20.84
CA SER A 110 -5.63 37.84 19.84
C SER A 110 -6.09 36.53 20.48
N ALA A 111 -5.35 36.00 21.45
CA ALA A 111 -5.72 34.76 22.15
C ALA A 111 -6.97 34.95 23.04
N LYS A 112 -7.04 36.09 23.76
CA LYS A 112 -8.21 36.42 24.61
C LYS A 112 -9.49 36.54 23.80
N LEU A 113 -9.42 37.22 22.65
CA LEU A 113 -10.57 37.38 21.77
C LEU A 113 -11.09 36.02 21.28
N ALA A 114 -10.19 35.14 20.82
CA ALA A 114 -10.59 33.80 20.35
C ALA A 114 -11.14 32.92 21.47
N SER A 115 -10.58 33.04 22.68
CA SER A 115 -11.09 32.34 23.86
C SER A 115 -12.51 32.81 24.21
N ASP A 116 -12.76 34.12 24.27
CA ASP A 116 -14.08 34.68 24.58
C ASP A 116 -15.10 34.29 23.51
N ALA A 117 -14.73 34.31 22.22
CA ALA A 117 -15.57 33.85 21.12
C ALA A 117 -16.02 32.38 21.28
N ASN A 118 -15.07 31.49 21.52
CA ASN A 118 -15.34 30.06 21.70
C ASN A 118 -16.16 29.80 22.97
N GLU A 119 -15.89 30.54 24.05
CA GLU A 119 -16.64 30.45 25.30
C GLU A 119 -18.10 30.90 25.12
N ASN A 120 -18.35 31.96 24.37
CA ASN A 120 -19.71 32.44 24.07
C ASN A 120 -20.55 31.38 23.33
N LEU A 121 -19.97 30.74 22.31
CA LEU A 121 -20.63 29.65 21.60
C LEU A 121 -20.84 28.43 22.49
N LYS A 122 -19.80 28.02 23.23
CA LYS A 122 -19.84 26.86 24.12
C LYS A 122 -20.93 27.02 25.19
N ASN A 123 -21.04 28.19 25.80
CA ASN A 123 -22.01 28.46 26.86
C ASN A 123 -23.45 28.34 26.36
N LEU A 124 -23.76 28.86 25.16
CA LEU A 124 -25.09 28.71 24.57
C LEU A 124 -25.42 27.23 24.29
N LYS A 125 -24.46 26.46 23.77
CA LYS A 125 -24.63 25.02 23.51
C LYS A 125 -24.87 24.23 24.81
N ILE A 126 -24.10 24.52 25.86
CA ILE A 126 -24.28 23.92 27.19
C ILE A 126 -25.68 24.20 27.73
N GLU A 127 -26.14 25.45 27.61
CA GLU A 127 -27.45 25.84 28.12
C GLU A 127 -28.59 25.16 27.35
N VAL A 128 -28.47 25.02 26.02
CA VAL A 128 -29.39 24.25 25.18
C VAL A 128 -29.48 22.78 25.62
N ILE A 129 -28.34 22.13 25.85
CA ILE A 129 -28.31 20.71 26.26
C ILE A 129 -28.91 20.55 27.67
N SER A 130 -28.54 21.42 28.59
CA SER A 130 -29.03 21.39 29.97
C SER A 130 -30.54 21.60 30.02
N SER A 131 -31.06 22.56 29.25
CA SER A 131 -32.49 22.83 29.14
C SER A 131 -33.28 21.69 28.53
N ARG A 132 -32.72 20.99 27.54
CA ARG A 132 -33.35 19.77 26.99
C ARG A 132 -33.44 18.66 28.02
N LYS A 133 -32.36 18.39 28.75
CA LYS A 133 -32.34 17.37 29.81
C LYS A 133 -33.38 17.68 30.91
N LEU A 134 -33.57 18.96 31.25
CA LEU A 134 -34.61 19.37 32.19
C LEU A 134 -36.02 19.06 31.66
N LEU A 135 -36.32 19.37 30.40
CA LEU A 135 -37.60 19.06 29.77
C LEU A 135 -37.85 17.55 29.60
N GLU A 136 -36.81 16.78 29.30
CA GLU A 136 -36.87 15.32 29.17
C GLU A 136 -37.21 14.66 30.51
N ASN A 137 -36.63 15.15 31.61
CA ASN A 137 -36.88 14.62 32.95
C ASN A 137 -38.23 15.02 33.58
N ASN A 138 -38.87 16.08 33.06
CA ASN A 138 -40.14 16.60 33.56
C ASN A 138 -41.22 16.56 32.48
N LYS A 139 -41.21 15.52 31.64
CA LYS A 139 -42.10 15.39 30.48
C LYS A 139 -43.58 15.38 30.86
N GLU A 140 -43.92 14.92 32.06
CA GLU A 140 -45.27 14.98 32.62
C GLU A 140 -45.77 16.42 32.86
N LYS A 141 -44.89 17.43 32.77
CA LYS A 141 -45.20 18.86 32.86
C LYS A 141 -45.34 19.53 31.48
N GLU A 142 -45.39 18.77 30.39
CA GLU A 142 -45.42 19.31 29.02
C GLU A 142 -46.57 20.29 28.74
N HIS A 143 -47.66 20.21 29.50
CA HIS A 143 -48.81 21.12 29.40
C HIS A 143 -48.67 22.43 30.20
N THR A 144 -47.54 22.65 30.88
CA THR A 144 -47.33 23.87 31.69
C THR A 144 -46.77 25.01 30.83
N PRO A 145 -47.15 26.28 31.12
CA PRO A 145 -46.62 27.44 30.41
C PRO A 145 -45.10 27.54 30.45
N GLU A 146 -44.48 27.14 31.57
CA GLU A 146 -43.03 27.15 31.76
C GLU A 146 -42.31 26.13 30.86
N TYR A 147 -42.89 24.94 30.65
CA TYR A 147 -42.36 23.93 29.74
C TYR A 147 -42.41 24.41 28.28
N GLU A 148 -43.55 24.92 27.83
CA GLU A 148 -43.72 25.44 26.47
C GLU A 148 -42.78 26.62 26.18
N GLN A 149 -42.63 27.55 27.13
CA GLN A 149 -41.74 28.70 27.02
C GLN A 149 -40.28 28.27 26.89
N LEU A 150 -39.82 27.33 27.73
CA LEU A 150 -38.45 26.83 27.68
C LEU A 150 -38.20 26.05 26.38
N ASN A 151 -39.12 25.18 25.97
CA ASN A 151 -38.99 24.39 24.73
C ASN A 151 -38.89 25.29 23.49
N LYS A 152 -39.75 26.31 23.40
CA LYS A 152 -39.69 27.30 22.32
C LYS A 152 -38.34 28.03 22.31
N LYS A 153 -37.80 28.39 23.48
CA LYS A 153 -36.51 29.08 23.58
C LYS A 153 -35.35 28.18 23.16
N ILE A 154 -35.40 26.89 23.48
CA ILE A 154 -34.43 25.90 23.00
C ILE A 154 -34.41 25.88 21.46
N ASP A 155 -35.57 25.85 20.81
CA ASP A 155 -35.66 25.85 19.35
C ASP A 155 -35.14 27.16 18.72
N GLU A 156 -35.40 28.31 19.35
CA GLU A 156 -34.83 29.60 18.93
C GLU A 156 -33.30 29.60 19.05
N ALA A 157 -32.76 29.11 20.17
CA ALA A 157 -31.32 29.01 20.41
C ALA A 157 -30.63 28.03 19.44
N LYS A 158 -31.28 26.91 19.12
CA LYS A 158 -30.80 25.95 18.10
C LYS A 158 -30.67 26.59 16.72
N LYS A 159 -31.65 27.41 16.30
CA LYS A 159 -31.59 28.14 15.03
C LYS A 159 -30.43 29.13 14.96
N ILE A 160 -30.06 29.75 16.08
CA ILE A 160 -28.90 30.65 16.16
C ILE A 160 -27.59 29.88 15.97
N LEU A 161 -27.54 28.62 16.44
CA LEU A 161 -26.39 27.73 16.37
C LEU A 161 -26.24 27.01 15.03
N GLU A 162 -27.16 27.20 14.07
CA GLU A 162 -27.02 26.69 12.70
C GLU A 162 -25.82 27.36 12.02
N ASN A 163 -24.95 26.58 11.38
CA ASN A 163 -23.72 27.06 10.74
C ASN A 163 -24.00 28.19 9.73
N GLU A 164 -25.10 28.11 8.98
CA GLU A 164 -25.52 29.13 8.01
C GLU A 164 -25.96 30.45 8.66
N LYS A 165 -26.27 30.45 9.96
CA LYS A 165 -26.67 31.62 10.73
C LYS A 165 -25.52 32.21 11.53
N LEU A 166 -24.53 31.41 11.91
CA LEU A 166 -23.38 31.86 12.68
C LEU A 166 -22.56 32.97 12.01
N THR A 167 -22.64 33.12 10.69
CA THR A 167 -21.96 34.19 9.96
C THR A 167 -22.45 35.59 10.35
N ASP A 168 -23.71 35.73 10.77
CA ASP A 168 -24.37 37.02 11.05
C ASP A 168 -24.57 37.30 12.56
N ILE A 169 -24.15 36.38 13.41
CA ILE A 169 -24.36 36.45 14.87
C ILE A 169 -23.14 37.07 15.55
N THR A 170 -23.38 37.92 16.56
CA THR A 170 -22.33 38.55 17.36
C THR A 170 -22.21 37.91 18.74
N GLY A 171 -21.06 38.08 19.39
CA GLY A 171 -20.83 37.60 20.76
C GLY A 171 -21.83 38.14 21.78
N ASP A 172 -22.26 39.40 21.64
CA ASP A 172 -23.24 40.01 22.53
C ASP A 172 -24.64 39.39 22.35
N ILE A 173 -25.00 38.97 21.14
CA ILE A 173 -26.22 38.19 20.88
C ILE A 173 -26.09 36.81 21.55
N LEU A 174 -24.98 36.10 21.38
CA LEU A 174 -24.75 34.79 22.02
C LEU A 174 -24.86 34.88 23.56
N LYS A 175 -24.22 35.88 24.17
CA LYS A 175 -24.31 36.14 25.62
C LYS A 175 -25.75 36.44 26.06
N THR A 176 -26.46 37.28 25.30
CA THR A 176 -27.85 37.66 25.60
C THR A 176 -28.78 36.46 25.53
N GLU A 177 -28.65 35.63 24.50
CA GLU A 177 -29.51 34.47 24.29
C GLU A 177 -29.21 33.35 25.30
N THR A 178 -27.93 33.15 25.65
CA THR A 178 -27.53 32.25 26.75
C THR A 178 -28.18 32.68 28.06
N LYS A 179 -28.13 33.98 28.39
CA LYS A 179 -28.73 34.51 29.62
C LYS A 179 -30.25 34.32 29.65
N LYS A 180 -30.95 34.65 28.56
CA LYS A 180 -32.40 34.46 28.47
C LYS A 180 -32.80 32.99 28.62
N LEU A 181 -32.06 32.08 28.00
CA LEU A 181 -32.33 30.65 28.10
C LEU A 181 -32.09 30.14 29.52
N ASN A 182 -31.01 30.59 30.18
CA ASN A 182 -30.72 30.25 31.58
C ASN A 182 -31.77 30.80 32.57
N GLU A 183 -32.28 32.02 32.35
CA GLU A 183 -33.38 32.59 33.14
C GLU A 183 -34.65 31.73 33.04
N LEU A 184 -34.99 31.26 31.83
CA LEU A 184 -36.11 30.36 31.60
C LEU A 184 -35.87 28.95 32.16
N PHE A 185 -34.64 28.44 32.05
CA PHE A 185 -34.23 27.17 32.64
C PHE A 185 -34.48 27.16 34.15
N ASN A 186 -34.00 28.18 34.86
CA ASN A 186 -34.17 28.27 36.32
C ASN A 186 -35.65 28.42 36.70
N LYS A 187 -36.40 29.26 35.97
CA LYS A 187 -37.84 29.43 36.20
C LYS A 187 -38.61 28.10 36.02
N ALA A 188 -38.31 27.35 34.96
CA ALA A 188 -38.92 26.06 34.69
C ALA A 188 -38.53 25.02 35.76
N LYS A 189 -37.24 24.98 36.14
CA LYS A 189 -36.73 24.09 37.18
C LYS A 189 -37.45 24.29 38.52
N ASP A 190 -37.61 25.54 38.94
CA ASP A 190 -38.33 25.90 40.16
C ASP A 190 -39.82 25.54 40.06
N ALA A 191 -40.47 25.83 38.93
CA ALA A 191 -41.89 25.50 38.71
C ALA A 191 -42.15 23.99 38.67
N PHE A 192 -41.20 23.19 38.19
CA PHE A 192 -41.30 21.73 38.18
C PHE A 192 -41.01 21.12 39.56
N GLY A 193 -40.40 21.88 40.48
CA GLY A 193 -39.93 21.37 41.77
C GLY A 193 -38.74 20.42 41.62
N ASP A 194 -37.96 20.57 40.54
CA ASP A 194 -36.88 19.67 40.18
C ASP A 194 -35.63 19.96 41.01
N THR A 195 -35.30 19.03 41.90
CA THR A 195 -34.11 19.10 42.78
C THR A 195 -32.90 18.34 42.23
N ILE A 196 -32.99 17.78 41.02
CA ILE A 196 -31.95 17.01 40.37
C ILE A 196 -30.77 17.94 40.02
N LYS A 197 -29.56 17.44 40.31
CA LYS A 197 -28.32 18.05 39.85
C LYS A 197 -27.96 17.47 38.48
N TYR A 198 -28.15 18.28 37.45
CA TYR A 198 -27.76 17.93 36.09
C TYR A 198 -26.23 17.92 35.99
N ARG A 199 -25.68 16.85 35.39
CA ARG A 199 -24.28 16.81 35.00
C ARG A 199 -24.03 17.89 33.93
N GLU A 200 -22.95 18.63 34.09
CA GLU A 200 -22.51 19.60 33.09
C GLU A 200 -22.21 18.88 31.75
N PRO A 201 -22.80 19.31 30.63
CA PRO A 201 -22.54 18.74 29.32
C PRO A 201 -21.04 18.75 28.98
N ASP A 202 -20.53 17.61 28.52
CA ASP A 202 -19.14 17.48 28.09
C ASP A 202 -18.98 17.78 26.58
N THR A 203 -17.74 17.69 26.08
CA THR A 203 -17.42 17.94 24.67
C THR A 203 -18.20 17.01 23.72
N GLU A 204 -18.57 15.80 24.15
CA GLU A 204 -19.26 14.84 23.29
C GLU A 204 -20.75 15.13 23.22
N ASP A 205 -21.35 15.60 24.31
CA ASP A 205 -22.70 16.16 24.33
C ASP A 205 -22.83 17.37 23.37
N ILE A 206 -21.81 18.24 23.35
CA ILE A 206 -21.74 19.39 22.44
C ILE A 206 -21.64 18.94 20.98
N LYS A 207 -20.80 17.95 20.66
CA LYS A 207 -20.70 17.41 19.30
C LYS A 207 -22.01 16.78 18.82
N LYS A 208 -22.74 16.08 19.70
CA LYS A 208 -24.05 15.51 19.36
C LYS A 208 -25.06 16.61 19.02
N LEU A 209 -25.06 17.69 19.79
CA LEU A 209 -25.90 18.85 19.49
C LEU A 209 -25.53 19.47 18.14
N ASP A 210 -24.24 19.65 17.86
CA ASP A 210 -23.76 20.22 16.58
C ASP A 210 -24.17 19.36 15.37
N LYS A 211 -24.11 18.03 15.52
CA LYS A 211 -24.60 17.08 14.49
C LYS A 211 -26.11 17.22 14.26
N GLU A 212 -26.87 17.30 15.35
CA GLU A 212 -28.33 17.42 15.30
C GLU A 212 -28.77 18.73 14.63
N ILE A 213 -28.20 19.86 15.05
CA ILE A 213 -28.56 21.19 14.52
C ILE A 213 -28.19 21.31 13.04
N ASN A 214 -27.02 20.82 12.66
CA ASN A 214 -26.48 21.01 11.31
C ASN A 214 -26.77 19.85 10.34
N LYS A 215 -27.61 18.87 10.74
CA LYS A 215 -27.98 17.69 9.94
C LYS A 215 -26.76 16.95 9.36
N ILE A 216 -25.68 16.89 10.14
CA ILE A 216 -24.45 16.19 9.73
C ILE A 216 -24.68 14.70 9.97
N GLY A 217 -24.74 13.91 8.89
CA GLY A 217 -24.95 12.45 8.94
C GLY A 217 -23.86 11.71 9.72
N ASP A 218 -24.20 10.51 10.20
CA ASP A 218 -23.36 9.68 11.06
C ASP A 218 -21.96 9.41 10.49
N PHE A 219 -20.95 9.96 11.16
CA PHE A 219 -19.63 9.35 11.21
C PHE A 219 -19.60 8.37 12.38
N VAL A 220 -19.63 7.08 12.07
CA VAL A 220 -19.19 6.02 12.97
C VAL A 220 -17.69 6.22 13.20
N THR A 221 -17.30 6.61 14.41
CA THR A 221 -15.91 6.48 14.85
C THR A 221 -15.69 5.03 15.23
N THR A 222 -14.66 4.41 14.67
CA THR A 222 -14.19 3.06 15.03
C THR A 222 -14.02 2.96 16.54
N GLU A 223 -14.75 2.05 17.20
CA GLU A 223 -14.49 1.70 18.59
C GLU A 223 -13.08 1.11 18.68
N THR A 224 -12.21 1.73 19.47
CA THR A 224 -10.99 1.09 19.98
C THR A 224 -11.42 -0.15 20.76
N SER A 225 -10.69 -1.26 20.70
CA SER A 225 -11.11 -2.46 21.44
C SER A 225 -10.91 -2.25 22.95
N PHE A 226 -11.80 -2.79 23.79
CA PHE A 226 -11.63 -2.76 25.25
C PHE A 226 -10.29 -3.39 25.69
N ASP A 227 -9.80 -4.36 24.93
CA ASP A 227 -8.48 -4.98 25.10
C ASP A 227 -7.31 -3.99 24.95
N GLU A 228 -7.39 -3.06 24.00
CA GLU A 228 -6.37 -2.01 23.82
C GLU A 228 -6.36 -1.00 24.98
N LEU A 229 -7.53 -0.69 25.57
CA LEU A 229 -7.62 0.13 26.77
C LEU A 229 -6.99 -0.56 27.99
N LEU A 230 -7.20 -1.87 28.14
CA LEU A 230 -6.58 -2.66 29.20
C LEU A 230 -5.04 -2.70 29.04
N LEU A 231 -4.53 -2.81 27.81
CA LEU A 231 -3.09 -2.76 27.55
C LEU A 231 -2.47 -1.40 27.91
N ASP A 232 -3.17 -0.30 27.66
CA ASP A 232 -2.72 1.04 28.06
C ASP A 232 -2.77 1.26 29.56
N ALA A 233 -3.80 0.73 30.23
CA ALA A 233 -3.89 0.71 31.69
C ALA A 233 -2.68 -0.02 32.30
N GLU A 234 -2.34 -1.20 31.78
CA GLU A 234 -1.15 -1.93 32.23
C GLU A 234 0.14 -1.15 32.01
N LYS A 235 0.28 -0.46 30.88
CA LYS A 235 1.47 0.32 30.54
C LYS A 235 1.64 1.52 31.48
N LEU A 236 0.54 2.16 31.86
CA LEU A 236 0.53 3.23 32.86
C LEU A 236 0.89 2.71 34.25
N VAL A 237 0.30 1.59 34.67
CA VAL A 237 0.61 0.94 35.96
C VAL A 237 2.09 0.55 36.05
N LYS A 238 2.64 -0.06 34.98
CA LYS A 238 4.06 -0.47 34.93
C LYS A 238 5.04 0.71 35.00
N SER A 239 4.63 1.89 34.54
CA SER A 239 5.50 3.07 34.50
C SER A 239 5.27 4.06 35.64
N HIS A 240 4.26 3.85 36.48
CA HIS A 240 3.88 4.73 37.58
C HIS A 240 4.98 4.90 38.63
N ASP A 241 5.50 3.81 39.19
CA ASP A 241 6.48 3.87 40.30
C ASP A 241 7.77 4.62 39.90
N GLY A 242 8.22 4.44 38.65
CA GLY A 242 9.36 5.18 38.11
C GLY A 242 9.06 6.65 37.86
N PHE A 243 7.82 6.98 37.48
CA PHE A 243 7.38 8.35 37.24
C PHE A 243 7.24 9.15 38.54
N ILE A 244 6.57 8.62 39.57
CA ILE A 244 6.38 9.36 40.84
C ILE A 244 7.70 9.56 41.61
N LYS A 245 8.73 8.78 41.30
CA LYS A 245 10.10 8.94 41.82
C LYS A 245 10.98 9.83 40.95
N SER A 246 10.47 10.34 39.83
CA SER A 246 11.25 11.13 38.89
C SER A 246 11.53 12.55 39.39
N TYR A 247 12.56 13.17 38.82
CA TYR A 247 12.91 14.56 39.13
C TYR A 247 11.78 15.50 38.70
N GLU A 248 11.20 15.26 37.53
CA GLU A 248 10.11 16.03 36.92
C GLU A 248 8.86 16.00 37.81
N TYR A 249 8.49 14.84 38.35
CA TYR A 249 7.36 14.73 39.28
C TYR A 249 7.60 15.46 40.59
N SER A 250 8.75 15.25 41.21
CA SER A 250 9.09 15.88 42.51
C SER A 250 9.24 17.41 42.44
N HIS A 251 9.53 17.97 41.25
CA HIS A 251 9.72 19.41 41.04
C HIS A 251 8.59 20.10 40.26
N SER A 252 7.52 19.38 39.89
CA SER A 252 6.36 19.97 39.21
C SER A 252 5.50 20.82 40.15
N ASP A 253 4.50 21.49 39.59
CA ASP A 253 3.48 22.19 40.39
C ASP A 253 2.68 21.19 41.24
N GLN A 254 2.31 21.58 42.47
CA GLN A 254 1.54 20.75 43.39
C GLN A 254 0.18 20.34 42.80
N ALA A 255 -0.50 21.24 42.08
CA ALA A 255 -1.79 20.95 41.47
C ALA A 255 -1.68 19.93 40.33
N LEU A 256 -0.54 19.89 39.62
CA LEU A 256 -0.29 18.90 38.58
C LEU A 256 -0.06 17.51 39.17
N ARG A 257 0.70 17.42 40.28
CA ARG A 257 0.86 16.16 41.02
C ARG A 257 -0.48 15.65 41.55
N GLU A 258 -1.25 16.51 42.20
CA GLU A 258 -2.57 16.14 42.74
C GLU A 258 -3.52 15.68 41.63
N ALA A 259 -3.49 16.31 40.45
CA ALA A 259 -4.29 15.88 39.30
C ALA A 259 -3.87 14.50 38.78
N TYR A 260 -2.56 14.23 38.70
CA TYR A 260 -2.05 12.92 38.32
C TYR A 260 -2.37 11.84 39.37
N ASP A 261 -2.09 12.10 40.64
CA ASP A 261 -2.35 11.17 41.75
C ASP A 261 -3.83 10.83 41.87
N HIS A 262 -4.71 11.82 41.71
CA HIS A 262 -6.16 11.61 41.72
C HIS A 262 -6.60 10.72 40.55
N ALA A 263 -6.16 11.03 39.32
CA ALA A 263 -6.51 10.24 38.14
C ALA A 263 -5.97 8.81 38.23
N TYR A 264 -4.77 8.63 38.78
CA TYR A 264 -4.19 7.30 39.00
C TYR A 264 -4.91 6.52 40.11
N ALA A 265 -5.30 7.18 41.20
CA ALA A 265 -6.11 6.55 42.25
C ALA A 265 -7.51 6.13 41.76
N GLU A 266 -8.07 6.78 40.74
CA GLU A 266 -9.29 6.33 40.07
C GLU A 266 -9.06 5.04 39.26
N LEU A 267 -7.89 4.90 38.61
CA LEU A 267 -7.51 3.67 37.93
C LEU A 267 -7.36 2.49 38.89
N GLU A 268 -6.79 2.70 40.08
CA GLU A 268 -6.62 1.65 41.11
C GLU A 268 -7.95 1.18 41.74
N LYS A 269 -8.97 2.03 41.72
CA LYS A 269 -10.30 1.74 42.29
C LYS A 269 -11.18 0.90 41.37
N LEU A 270 -10.77 0.66 40.12
CA LEU A 270 -11.54 -0.17 39.19
C LEU A 270 -11.34 -1.66 39.54
N PRO A 271 -12.37 -2.40 40.01
CA PRO A 271 -12.29 -3.85 40.11
C PRO A 271 -12.16 -4.45 38.70
N LYS A 272 -11.69 -5.70 38.57
CA LYS A 272 -11.64 -6.45 37.29
C LYS A 272 -12.93 -6.22 36.50
N LEU A 273 -12.83 -5.44 35.43
CA LEU A 273 -14.00 -4.90 34.72
C LEU A 273 -14.53 -5.94 33.74
N ASP A 274 -15.85 -6.19 33.80
CA ASP A 274 -16.55 -6.87 32.73
C ASP A 274 -16.65 -5.95 31.49
N ASP A 275 -16.53 -6.54 30.31
CA ASP A 275 -16.60 -5.85 29.02
C ASP A 275 -18.02 -5.33 28.77
N ASN A 276 -18.22 -4.05 29.10
CA ASN A 276 -19.44 -3.32 28.81
C ASN A 276 -19.13 -1.85 28.54
N LYS A 277 -20.04 -1.20 27.81
CA LYS A 277 -19.88 0.17 27.32
C LYS A 277 -19.65 1.21 28.44
N GLU A 278 -20.29 1.03 29.59
CA GLU A 278 -20.14 1.96 30.72
C GLU A 278 -18.72 1.89 31.32
N ASN A 279 -18.15 0.68 31.40
CA ASN A 279 -16.77 0.46 31.87
C ASN A 279 -15.74 0.91 30.83
N TYR A 280 -16.03 0.72 29.54
CA TYR A 280 -15.23 1.23 28.43
C TYR A 280 -15.10 2.76 28.51
N ASP A 281 -16.23 3.47 28.65
CA ASP A 281 -16.28 4.94 28.71
C ASP A 281 -15.59 5.49 29.97
N LYS A 282 -15.68 4.78 31.10
CA LYS A 282 -14.95 5.15 32.33
C LYS A 282 -13.44 4.94 32.19
N LEU A 283 -13.03 3.80 31.64
CA LEU A 283 -11.61 3.46 31.52
C LEU A 283 -10.90 4.41 30.54
N ILE A 284 -11.49 4.71 29.38
CA ILE A 284 -10.89 5.65 28.42
C ILE A 284 -10.73 7.06 29.00
N ALA A 285 -11.70 7.53 29.79
CA ALA A 285 -11.62 8.84 30.45
C ALA A 285 -10.50 8.89 31.50
N ILE A 286 -10.38 7.85 32.33
CA ILE A 286 -9.34 7.74 33.36
C ILE A 286 -7.95 7.70 32.71
N LEU A 287 -7.77 6.84 31.70
CA LEU A 287 -6.50 6.71 31.00
C LEU A 287 -6.09 8.03 30.32
N LYS A 288 -7.05 8.77 29.75
CA LYS A 288 -6.80 10.07 29.12
C LYS A 288 -6.36 11.11 30.15
N ASN A 289 -7.02 11.17 31.29
CA ASN A 289 -6.67 12.08 32.38
C ASN A 289 -5.26 11.80 32.94
N ILE A 290 -4.90 10.53 33.13
CA ILE A 290 -3.56 10.14 33.57
C ILE A 290 -2.51 10.55 32.53
N ALA A 291 -2.76 10.24 31.26
CA ALA A 291 -1.85 10.54 30.18
C ALA A 291 -1.62 12.06 30.04
N GLU A 292 -2.70 12.87 30.07
CA GLU A 292 -2.62 14.34 30.01
C GLU A 292 -1.90 14.94 31.22
N ALA A 293 -2.23 14.50 32.44
CA ALA A 293 -1.62 15.02 33.65
C ALA A 293 -0.12 14.72 33.68
N ARG A 294 0.28 13.52 33.24
CA ARG A 294 1.68 13.12 33.12
C ARG A 294 2.42 13.90 32.05
N TYR A 295 1.85 14.04 30.86
CA TYR A 295 2.44 14.85 29.79
C TYR A 295 2.68 16.30 30.23
N LYS A 296 1.78 16.88 31.05
CA LYS A 296 1.97 18.22 31.62
C LYS A 296 3.13 18.30 32.63
N ILE A 297 3.56 17.18 33.21
CA ILE A 297 4.64 17.09 34.19
C ILE A 297 5.98 16.78 33.52
N ASP A 298 6.04 15.80 32.61
CA ASP A 298 7.29 15.29 32.03
C ASP A 298 7.43 15.53 30.51
N ASN A 299 6.44 16.16 29.88
CA ASN A 299 6.36 16.43 28.43
C ASN A 299 6.61 15.18 27.56
N THR A 300 6.31 14.00 28.09
CA THR A 300 6.56 12.71 27.46
C THR A 300 5.26 12.09 26.97
N ASP A 301 5.15 11.91 25.65
CA ASP A 301 4.07 11.10 25.08
C ASP A 301 4.39 9.60 25.31
N LEU A 302 3.56 8.96 26.12
CA LEU A 302 3.70 7.54 26.47
C LEU A 302 3.35 6.61 25.31
N LYS A 303 2.83 7.13 24.19
CA LYS A 303 2.40 6.36 23.02
C LYS A 303 1.42 5.27 23.43
N LEU A 304 0.34 5.68 24.10
CA LEU A 304 -0.77 4.78 24.42
C LEU A 304 -1.46 4.40 23.11
N ASN A 305 -1.95 3.17 23.01
CA ASN A 305 -2.56 2.63 21.80
C ASN A 305 -3.92 3.28 21.52
N SER A 306 -4.68 3.53 22.59
CA SER A 306 -6.05 4.04 22.59
C SER A 306 -6.14 5.55 22.76
N ILE A 307 -5.14 6.18 23.38
CA ILE A 307 -5.12 7.61 23.67
C ILE A 307 -3.94 8.29 22.98
N LYS A 308 -4.27 9.20 22.07
CA LYS A 308 -3.31 10.10 21.44
C LYS A 308 -3.41 11.48 22.10
N LEU A 309 -2.34 11.94 22.73
CA LEU A 309 -2.25 13.29 23.29
C LEU A 309 -1.70 14.24 22.21
N TYR A 310 -2.52 15.17 21.73
CA TYR A 310 -2.04 16.25 20.86
C TYR A 310 -2.29 17.60 21.53
N PRO A 311 -1.25 18.45 21.70
CA PRO A 311 -1.41 19.78 22.28
C PRO A 311 -2.08 20.83 21.36
N TYR A 312 -2.63 20.42 20.22
CA TYR A 312 -3.18 21.32 19.19
C TYR A 312 -4.41 20.71 18.52
N ASP A 313 -5.60 20.95 19.07
CA ASP A 313 -6.86 20.52 18.45
C ASP A 313 -7.10 21.29 17.13
N GLY A 314 -7.37 20.54 16.04
CA GLY A 314 -7.95 21.07 14.79
C GLY A 314 -6.98 21.61 13.73
N ILE A 315 -5.70 21.18 13.72
CA ILE A 315 -4.71 21.55 12.69
C ILE A 315 -4.18 20.29 12.01
N ASP A 316 -4.27 20.24 10.68
CA ASP A 316 -3.74 19.16 9.82
C ASP A 316 -2.22 18.96 10.04
N ASP A 317 -1.75 17.70 10.03
CA ASP A 317 -0.33 17.33 10.18
C ASP A 317 0.60 18.07 9.21
N SER A 318 0.10 18.38 8.01
CA SER A 318 0.79 19.12 6.96
C SER A 318 1.04 20.57 7.38
N VAL A 319 0.06 21.23 7.99
CA VAL A 319 0.21 22.58 8.54
C VAL A 319 1.17 22.56 9.72
N ALA A 320 1.05 21.58 10.61
CA ALA A 320 1.93 21.45 11.77
C ALA A 320 3.39 21.32 11.35
N SER A 321 3.68 20.62 10.24
CA SER A 321 5.02 20.51 9.67
C SER A 321 5.54 21.85 9.12
N ILE A 322 4.69 22.64 8.45
CA ILE A 322 5.04 23.96 7.92
C ILE A 322 5.36 24.93 9.06
N ILE A 323 4.53 24.95 10.11
CA ILE A 323 4.74 25.80 11.28
C ILE A 323 6.06 25.43 11.97
N LYS A 324 6.35 24.13 12.15
CA LYS A 324 7.63 23.66 12.69
C LYS A 324 8.82 24.12 11.86
N ASN A 325 8.70 24.14 10.53
CA ASN A 325 9.76 24.63 9.65
C ASN A 325 9.98 26.15 9.81
N ILE A 326 8.89 26.93 9.82
CA ILE A 326 8.94 28.39 10.04
C ILE A 326 9.60 28.70 11.39
N ASP A 327 9.22 28.00 12.46
CA ASP A 327 9.81 28.17 13.79
C ASP A 327 11.28 27.77 13.84
N SER A 328 11.68 26.75 13.07
CA SER A 328 13.09 26.36 12.95
C SER A 328 13.92 27.45 12.27
N ILE A 329 13.42 28.00 11.16
CA ILE A 329 14.08 29.08 10.42
C ILE A 329 14.14 30.35 11.27
N ASP A 330 13.11 30.63 12.08
CA ASP A 330 13.09 31.74 13.02
C ASP A 330 14.17 31.62 14.10
N ARG A 331 14.35 30.43 14.68
CA ARG A 331 15.43 30.18 15.66
C ARG A 331 16.82 30.40 15.08
N ASP A 332 17.02 30.04 13.81
CA ASP A 332 18.31 30.18 13.12
C ASP A 332 18.48 31.53 12.40
N SER A 333 17.46 32.39 12.43
CA SER A 333 17.37 33.62 11.63
C SER A 333 18.58 34.55 11.81
N PHE A 334 19.02 34.76 13.06
CA PHE A 334 20.17 35.59 13.38
C PHE A 334 21.45 35.06 12.74
N ASN A 335 21.71 33.75 12.82
CA ASN A 335 22.90 33.14 12.24
C ASN A 335 22.85 33.17 10.70
N LEU A 336 21.66 32.98 10.12
CA LEU A 336 21.44 33.04 8.67
C LEU A 336 21.78 34.43 8.10
N ILE A 337 21.43 35.51 8.80
CA ILE A 337 21.66 36.88 8.31
C ILE A 337 22.95 37.52 8.83
N LYS A 338 23.56 37.01 9.90
CA LYS A 338 24.83 37.53 10.44
C LYS A 338 25.90 37.55 9.34
N ASN A 339 26.57 38.70 9.16
CA ASN A 339 27.60 38.92 8.14
C ASN A 339 27.14 38.78 6.67
N LEU A 340 25.83 38.81 6.38
CA LEU A 340 25.32 38.80 5.02
C LEU A 340 25.63 40.14 4.32
N LYS A 341 26.37 40.09 3.20
CA LYS A 341 26.74 41.29 2.43
C LYS A 341 25.57 41.84 1.60
N ASP A 342 24.67 40.97 1.17
CA ASP A 342 23.49 41.30 0.39
C ASP A 342 22.35 41.76 1.33
N LYS A 343 22.22 43.08 1.47
CA LYS A 343 21.25 43.70 2.38
C LYS A 343 19.81 43.48 1.93
N ASP A 344 19.56 43.52 0.62
CA ASP A 344 18.23 43.36 0.03
C ASP A 344 17.71 41.93 0.25
N LEU A 345 18.62 40.95 0.14
CA LEU A 345 18.31 39.55 0.44
C LEU A 345 18.01 39.32 1.93
N GLY A 346 18.76 39.98 2.82
CA GLY A 346 18.49 39.96 4.26
C GLY A 346 17.14 40.60 4.63
N GLU A 347 16.77 41.69 3.97
CA GLU A 347 15.47 42.34 4.13
C GLU A 347 14.32 41.47 3.60
N SER A 348 14.49 40.85 2.43
CA SER A 348 13.52 39.91 1.85
C SER A 348 13.25 38.69 2.75
N PHE A 349 14.31 38.18 3.39
CA PHE A 349 14.20 37.09 4.37
C PHE A 349 13.37 37.51 5.58
N ARG A 350 13.69 38.66 6.19
CA ARG A 350 12.95 39.18 7.34
C ARG A 350 11.49 39.41 7.02
N ASP A 351 11.18 40.08 5.90
CA ASP A 351 9.80 40.34 5.47
C ASP A 351 9.01 39.04 5.23
N THR A 352 9.61 38.06 4.54
CA THR A 352 8.94 36.79 4.24
C THR A 352 8.72 35.96 5.51
N LEU A 353 9.71 35.89 6.40
CA LEU A 353 9.60 35.20 7.69
C LEU A 353 8.53 35.85 8.58
N SER A 354 8.51 37.17 8.68
CA SER A 354 7.50 37.92 9.44
C SER A 354 6.08 37.67 8.93
N LYS A 355 5.88 37.67 7.61
CA LYS A 355 4.58 37.33 6.98
C LYS A 355 4.16 35.89 7.27
N ALA A 356 5.09 34.95 7.19
CA ALA A 356 4.84 33.54 7.47
C ALA A 356 4.44 33.32 8.95
N LYS A 357 5.13 33.95 9.90
CA LYS A 357 4.81 33.87 11.33
C LYS A 357 3.45 34.49 11.67
N ALA A 358 3.14 35.66 11.11
CA ALA A 358 1.85 36.30 11.34
C ALA A 358 0.69 35.42 10.81
N MET A 359 0.89 34.79 9.65
CA MET A 359 -0.08 33.88 9.06
C MET A 359 -0.21 32.56 9.83
N ALA A 360 0.91 31.98 10.28
CA ALA A 360 0.91 30.79 11.12
C ALA A 360 0.14 31.03 12.43
N LEU A 361 0.32 32.18 13.07
CA LEU A 361 -0.43 32.54 14.28
C LEU A 361 -1.94 32.63 13.99
N ASN A 362 -2.34 33.33 12.93
CA ASN A 362 -3.76 33.44 12.54
C ASN A 362 -4.36 32.08 12.21
N TYR A 363 -3.57 31.18 11.60
CA TYR A 363 -3.99 29.81 11.31
C TYR A 363 -4.19 29.00 12.58
N VAL A 364 -3.27 29.08 13.53
CA VAL A 364 -3.34 28.36 14.81
C VAL A 364 -4.53 28.84 15.64
N ILE A 365 -4.74 30.16 15.71
CA ILE A 365 -5.86 30.74 16.46
C ILE A 365 -7.20 30.50 15.76
N GLY A 366 -7.20 30.33 14.44
CA GLY A 366 -8.41 30.11 13.63
C GLY A 366 -9.02 31.37 13.03
N TYR A 367 -8.29 32.49 13.01
CA TYR A 367 -8.71 33.73 12.34
C TYR A 367 -8.65 33.63 10.82
N GLU A 368 -7.70 32.87 10.28
CA GLU A 368 -7.46 32.71 8.85
C GLU A 368 -6.97 31.28 8.57
N ARG A 369 -7.73 30.48 7.81
CA ARG A 369 -7.36 29.09 7.45
C ARG A 369 -6.83 28.98 6.01
N ASP A 370 -6.03 29.95 5.58
CA ASP A 370 -5.44 29.97 4.23
C ASP A 370 -4.17 29.11 4.18
N TYR A 371 -4.33 27.80 4.00
CA TYR A 371 -3.21 26.87 3.89
C TYR A 371 -2.29 27.24 2.72
N LYS A 372 -2.89 27.57 1.57
CA LYS A 372 -2.17 27.84 0.33
C LYS A 372 -1.21 29.02 0.50
N GLY A 373 -1.69 30.15 1.01
CA GLY A 373 -0.83 31.31 1.25
C GLY A 373 0.26 31.03 2.29
N LEU A 374 0.00 30.18 3.29
CA LEU A 374 0.99 29.79 4.29
C LEU A 374 2.09 28.91 3.68
N ASN A 375 1.71 27.95 2.84
CA ASN A 375 2.65 27.08 2.13
C ASN A 375 3.48 27.86 1.10
N GLU A 376 2.86 28.78 0.34
CA GLU A 376 3.58 29.65 -0.60
C GLU A 376 4.63 30.53 0.10
N LEU A 377 4.32 31.05 1.30
CA LEU A 377 5.27 31.78 2.12
C LEU A 377 6.41 30.88 2.63
N ASN A 378 6.10 29.64 3.03
CA ASN A 378 7.09 28.66 3.46
C ASN A 378 8.05 28.27 2.33
N ASP A 379 7.54 28.03 1.13
CA ASP A 379 8.36 27.73 -0.06
C ASP A 379 9.25 28.92 -0.44
N LYS A 380 8.69 30.13 -0.40
CA LYS A 380 9.46 31.36 -0.64
C LYS A 380 10.54 31.56 0.41
N LEU A 381 10.24 31.28 1.69
CA LEU A 381 11.19 31.37 2.80
C LEU A 381 12.34 30.38 2.62
N ASN A 382 12.05 29.11 2.30
CA ASN A 382 13.04 28.07 2.02
C ASN A 382 13.96 28.46 0.85
N LYS A 383 13.39 29.06 -0.20
CA LYS A 383 14.17 29.57 -1.34
C LYS A 383 15.12 30.70 -0.92
N ILE A 384 14.65 31.68 -0.15
CA ILE A 384 15.49 32.79 0.32
C ILE A 384 16.62 32.28 1.23
N VAL A 385 16.34 31.32 2.11
CA VAL A 385 17.38 30.66 2.95
C VAL A 385 18.47 30.04 2.07
N LYS A 386 18.10 29.39 0.97
CA LYS A 386 19.05 28.83 0.00
C LYS A 386 19.88 29.92 -0.68
N ASP A 387 19.27 31.02 -1.08
CA ASP A 387 19.95 32.14 -1.73
C ASP A 387 20.92 32.85 -0.76
N ILE A 388 20.57 32.98 0.52
CA ILE A 388 21.43 33.53 1.58
C ILE A 388 22.70 32.68 1.75
N LYS A 389 22.55 31.36 1.87
CA LYS A 389 23.69 30.44 1.98
C LYS A 389 24.61 30.56 0.76
N LYS A 390 24.04 30.64 -0.44
CA LYS A 390 24.80 30.82 -1.68
C LYS A 390 25.60 32.14 -1.71
N SER A 391 25.01 33.26 -1.29
CA SER A 391 25.67 34.57 -1.37
C SER A 391 26.84 34.74 -0.37
N LYS A 392 26.83 33.96 0.73
CA LYS A 392 27.93 33.91 1.70
C LYS A 392 29.18 33.17 1.21
N GLY A 393 29.18 32.66 -0.02
CA GLY A 393 30.30 31.88 -0.55
C GLY A 393 30.37 30.46 0.03
N GLU A 394 29.29 29.98 0.63
CA GLU A 394 29.10 28.58 1.06
C GLU A 394 28.74 27.69 -0.14
N GLY A 395 29.37 27.93 -1.28
CA GLY A 395 29.03 27.32 -2.57
C GLY A 395 30.25 26.99 -3.42
N GLU A 396 30.97 25.91 -3.08
CA GLU A 396 31.16 24.74 -3.94
C GLU A 396 31.88 23.61 -3.17
N VAL A 397 31.45 22.38 -3.41
CA VAL A 397 31.57 21.14 -2.61
C VAL A 397 30.64 21.10 -1.39
N LEU A 398 29.49 20.42 -1.53
CA LEU A 398 28.48 20.20 -0.49
C LEU A 398 29.09 19.57 0.80
N PRO A 399 28.94 20.20 1.98
CA PRO A 399 29.06 19.52 3.28
C PRO A 399 27.90 18.53 3.52
N GLU A 400 26.75 18.80 2.90
CA GLU A 400 25.53 17.98 2.92
C GLU A 400 25.76 16.56 2.37
N ASP A 401 26.69 16.36 1.43
CA ASP A 401 26.94 15.04 0.83
C ASP A 401 27.85 14.15 1.70
N LYS A 402 28.87 14.71 2.37
CA LYS A 402 29.84 13.90 3.13
C LYS A 402 29.31 13.40 4.46
N LYS A 403 28.57 14.24 5.20
CA LYS A 403 27.95 13.80 6.47
C LYS A 403 26.79 12.84 6.20
N LYS A 404 25.99 13.10 5.17
CA LYS A 404 24.91 12.20 4.73
C LYS A 404 25.47 10.87 4.23
N GLU A 405 26.50 10.86 3.40
CA GLU A 405 27.20 9.64 2.95
C GLU A 405 27.76 8.85 4.15
N LYS A 406 28.35 9.54 5.14
CA LYS A 406 28.86 8.90 6.36
C LYS A 406 27.74 8.36 7.25
N ILE A 407 26.62 9.07 7.39
CA ILE A 407 25.42 8.59 8.09
C ILE A 407 24.80 7.38 7.39
N GLU A 408 24.77 7.40 6.06
CA GLU A 408 24.32 6.27 5.25
C GLU A 408 25.26 5.06 5.43
N LYS A 409 26.57 5.29 5.44
CA LYS A 409 27.58 4.27 5.71
C LYS A 409 27.45 3.71 7.14
N ILE A 410 27.21 4.56 8.14
CA ILE A 410 26.89 4.13 9.51
C ILE A 410 25.63 3.25 9.52
N GLY A 411 24.58 3.64 8.80
CA GLY A 411 23.37 2.83 8.63
C GLY A 411 23.67 1.44 8.08
N LYS A 412 24.44 1.35 6.99
CA LYS A 412 24.86 0.08 6.37
C LYS A 412 25.68 -0.79 7.34
N LEU A 413 26.59 -0.19 8.10
CA LEU A 413 27.40 -0.90 9.10
C LEU A 413 26.54 -1.40 10.27
N LEU A 414 25.60 -0.60 10.78
CA LEU A 414 24.68 -1.00 11.86
C LEU A 414 23.78 -2.16 11.44
N ASP A 415 23.23 -2.14 10.23
CA ASP A 415 22.44 -3.25 9.68
C ASP A 415 23.29 -4.53 9.58
N ARG A 416 24.55 -4.40 9.14
CA ARG A 416 25.52 -5.49 9.11
C ARG A 416 25.82 -6.05 10.51
N VAL A 417 25.96 -5.19 11.52
CA VAL A 417 26.12 -5.63 12.92
C VAL A 417 24.90 -6.37 13.43
N LYS A 418 23.68 -5.85 13.19
CA LYS A 418 22.44 -6.52 13.64
C LYS A 418 22.29 -7.91 13.03
N ALA A 419 22.61 -8.06 11.75
CA ALA A 419 22.66 -9.37 11.10
C ALA A 419 23.75 -10.29 11.70
N PHE A 420 24.89 -9.71 12.08
CA PHE A 420 26.02 -10.43 12.66
C PHE A 420 25.78 -10.93 14.10
N MET A 421 25.11 -10.13 14.94
CA MET A 421 24.84 -10.49 16.36
C MET A 421 24.00 -11.77 16.53
N GLY A 422 23.27 -12.20 15.48
CA GLY A 422 22.54 -13.47 15.46
C GLY A 422 23.39 -14.71 15.13
N THR A 423 24.66 -14.55 14.77
CA THR A 423 25.53 -15.64 14.29
C THR A 423 26.20 -16.41 15.44
N ASP A 424 26.57 -17.66 15.17
CA ASP A 424 27.31 -18.47 16.13
C ASP A 424 28.73 -17.92 16.36
N SER A 425 29.33 -17.25 15.37
CA SER A 425 30.60 -16.53 15.49
C SER A 425 30.52 -15.38 16.49
N TYR A 426 29.41 -14.61 16.52
CA TYR A 426 29.18 -13.63 17.59
C TYR A 426 29.01 -14.34 18.93
N LYS A 427 28.17 -15.39 19.02
CA LYS A 427 27.93 -16.11 20.29
C LYS A 427 29.21 -16.70 20.89
N GLN A 428 30.14 -17.18 20.07
CA GLN A 428 31.42 -17.77 20.49
C GLN A 428 32.54 -16.74 20.70
N GLY A 429 32.34 -15.48 20.30
CA GLY A 429 33.31 -14.41 20.49
C GLY A 429 33.60 -14.11 21.97
N ASN A 430 34.81 -13.65 22.26
CA ASN A 430 35.20 -13.27 23.63
C ASN A 430 34.41 -12.04 24.12
N SER A 431 34.24 -11.92 25.44
CA SER A 431 33.42 -10.88 26.07
C SER A 431 33.96 -9.47 25.83
N THR A 432 35.27 -9.31 25.70
CA THR A 432 35.94 -8.02 25.48
C THR A 432 35.62 -7.45 24.09
N ASP A 433 35.69 -8.27 23.06
CA ASP A 433 35.40 -7.85 21.69
C ASP A 433 33.89 -7.62 21.49
N LYS A 434 33.02 -8.40 22.16
CA LYS A 434 31.55 -8.20 22.13
C LYS A 434 31.18 -6.84 22.67
N LYS A 435 31.72 -6.52 23.84
CA LYS A 435 31.53 -5.22 24.49
C LYS A 435 32.04 -4.07 23.61
N ALA A 436 33.18 -4.23 22.97
CA ALA A 436 33.71 -3.23 22.03
C ALA A 436 32.79 -3.00 20.81
N LEU A 437 32.10 -4.04 20.33
CA LEU A 437 31.12 -3.91 19.25
C LEU A 437 29.83 -3.24 19.72
N GLU A 438 29.30 -3.62 20.89
CA GLU A 438 28.11 -3.01 21.51
C GLU A 438 28.33 -1.51 21.79
N ASP A 439 29.50 -1.14 22.32
CA ASP A 439 29.88 0.25 22.56
C ASP A 439 29.97 1.05 21.25
N ALA A 440 30.54 0.46 20.19
CA ALA A 440 30.62 1.10 18.88
C ALA A 440 29.24 1.29 18.23
N VAL A 441 28.36 0.29 18.34
CA VAL A 441 26.96 0.35 17.89
C VAL A 441 26.22 1.49 18.57
N LYS A 442 26.31 1.58 19.90
CA LYS A 442 25.65 2.61 20.68
C LYS A 442 26.06 4.01 20.25
N VAL A 443 27.37 4.26 20.11
CA VAL A 443 27.91 5.55 19.64
C VAL A 443 27.38 5.92 18.26
N ALA A 444 27.27 4.96 17.35
CA ALA A 444 26.78 5.20 16.00
C ALA A 444 25.25 5.39 15.92
N GLU A 445 24.46 4.67 16.73
CA GLU A 445 23.02 4.88 16.84
C GLU A 445 22.71 6.26 17.45
N ASP A 446 23.46 6.68 18.47
CA ASP A 446 23.34 8.00 19.09
C ASP A 446 23.65 9.13 18.08
N LEU A 447 24.72 8.99 17.28
CA LEU A 447 25.07 9.96 16.24
C LEU A 447 24.05 9.97 15.09
N LYS A 448 23.54 8.81 14.68
CA LYS A 448 22.48 8.73 13.65
C LYS A 448 21.18 9.38 14.13
N LYS A 449 20.81 9.16 15.40
CA LYS A 449 19.65 9.80 16.03
C LYS A 449 19.84 11.30 16.16
N ALA A 450 21.02 11.76 16.59
CA ALA A 450 21.35 13.18 16.65
C ALA A 450 21.29 13.86 15.28
N TYR A 451 21.77 13.21 14.22
CA TYR A 451 21.69 13.72 12.85
C TYR A 451 20.23 13.80 12.35
N GLY A 452 19.40 12.82 12.69
CA GLY A 452 17.96 12.84 12.38
C GLY A 452 17.17 13.91 13.14
N ILE A 453 17.71 14.41 14.27
CA ILE A 453 17.17 15.56 15.00
C ILE A 453 17.64 16.87 14.36
N SER A 454 18.94 16.98 14.08
CA SER A 454 19.54 18.09 13.34
C SER A 454 20.96 17.75 12.90
N GLU A 455 21.29 18.04 11.64
CA GLU A 455 22.65 17.89 11.11
C GLU A 455 23.70 18.67 11.91
N ALA A 456 23.32 19.80 12.51
CA ALA A 456 24.23 20.66 13.28
C ALA A 456 24.73 19.99 14.58
N LEU A 457 24.00 19.00 15.09
CA LEU A 457 24.37 18.27 16.32
C LEU A 457 25.53 17.30 16.12
N VAL A 458 25.93 17.07 14.87
CA VAL A 458 26.89 16.03 14.52
C VAL A 458 28.02 16.59 13.66
N SER A 459 29.26 16.39 14.13
CA SER A 459 30.46 16.74 13.38
C SER A 459 30.92 15.60 12.47
N GLU A 460 31.52 15.95 11.33
CA GLU A 460 32.04 14.97 10.37
C GLU A 460 33.13 14.07 10.98
N ASP A 461 33.95 14.62 11.86
CA ASP A 461 35.01 13.88 12.56
C ASP A 461 34.42 12.80 13.47
N LYS A 462 33.35 13.11 14.21
CA LYS A 462 32.66 12.15 15.07
C LYS A 462 32.03 11.01 14.25
N LEU A 463 31.48 11.32 13.08
CA LEU A 463 30.96 10.30 12.15
C LEU A 463 32.09 9.39 11.64
N SER A 464 33.22 9.99 11.27
CA SER A 464 34.38 9.24 10.78
C SER A 464 34.99 8.34 11.85
N GLU A 465 35.05 8.83 13.09
CA GLU A 465 35.51 8.06 14.25
C GLU A 465 34.55 6.90 14.55
N ALA A 466 33.24 7.13 14.51
CA ALA A 466 32.23 6.09 14.71
C ALA A 466 32.29 5.00 13.64
N ILE A 467 32.42 5.37 12.36
CA ILE A 467 32.62 4.43 11.26
C ILE A 467 33.86 3.57 11.50
N ASN A 468 35.00 4.18 11.80
CA ASN A 468 36.25 3.46 12.04
C ASN A 468 36.16 2.53 13.27
N LYS A 469 35.47 2.95 14.34
CA LYS A 469 35.24 2.12 15.52
C LYS A 469 34.35 0.92 15.20
N LEU A 470 33.26 1.12 14.46
CA LEU A 470 32.40 0.03 14.01
C LEU A 470 33.15 -0.94 13.11
N GLU A 471 33.83 -0.45 12.07
CA GLU A 471 34.58 -1.29 11.14
C GLU A 471 35.67 -2.11 11.83
N LYS A 472 36.43 -1.49 12.75
CA LYS A 472 37.45 -2.19 13.54
C LYS A 472 36.86 -3.22 14.49
N ALA A 473 35.74 -2.91 15.14
CA ALA A 473 35.06 -3.85 16.03
C ALA A 473 34.50 -5.03 15.24
N LEU A 474 33.85 -4.78 14.10
CA LEU A 474 33.36 -5.81 13.18
C LEU A 474 34.49 -6.74 12.69
N ALA A 475 35.60 -6.18 12.23
CA ALA A 475 36.72 -6.94 11.65
C ALA A 475 37.33 -8.00 12.58
N LYS A 476 37.14 -7.86 13.90
CA LYS A 476 37.59 -8.87 14.89
C LYS A 476 36.76 -10.15 14.89
N PHE A 477 35.56 -10.09 14.33
CA PHE A 477 34.66 -11.24 14.24
C PHE A 477 34.50 -11.82 12.83
N GLU A 478 34.97 -11.11 11.79
CA GLU A 478 34.87 -11.49 10.37
C GLU A 478 35.74 -12.69 9.93
N LYS A 479 36.50 -13.31 10.84
CA LYS A 479 37.40 -14.41 10.47
C LYS A 479 36.69 -15.77 10.58
N ALA A 480 36.22 -16.22 9.40
CA ALA A 480 35.70 -17.55 9.03
C ALA A 480 34.17 -17.76 9.23
N ASP A 481 33.36 -17.15 8.34
CA ASP A 481 32.12 -17.69 7.69
C ASP A 481 31.12 -16.63 7.13
N ASP A 482 31.57 -15.40 6.82
CA ASP A 482 30.73 -14.28 6.39
C ASP A 482 30.01 -14.42 5.02
N LYS A 483 30.52 -15.24 4.10
CA LYS A 483 29.89 -15.38 2.77
C LYS A 483 28.50 -16.03 2.86
N ALA A 484 28.29 -16.93 3.82
CA ALA A 484 26.99 -17.57 4.02
C ALA A 484 25.94 -16.56 4.51
N LEU A 485 26.34 -15.63 5.39
CA LEU A 485 25.48 -14.58 5.91
C LEU A 485 25.03 -13.61 4.82
N VAL A 486 25.98 -13.07 4.02
CA VAL A 486 25.63 -12.12 2.96
C VAL A 486 24.78 -12.80 1.88
N LYS A 487 25.03 -14.08 1.58
CA LYS A 487 24.14 -14.87 0.71
C LYS A 487 22.73 -14.95 1.26
N LYS A 488 22.58 -15.25 2.55
CA LYS A 488 21.27 -15.31 3.21
C LYS A 488 20.56 -13.96 3.16
N LEU A 489 21.26 -12.84 3.40
CA LEU A 489 20.68 -11.50 3.30
C LEU A 489 20.19 -11.18 1.87
N ILE A 490 20.95 -11.57 0.84
CA ILE A 490 20.51 -11.44 -0.54
C ILE A 490 19.28 -12.30 -0.80
N GLU A 491 19.25 -13.55 -0.33
CA GLU A 491 18.10 -14.45 -0.48
C GLU A 491 16.84 -13.89 0.19
N ASP A 492 16.96 -13.35 1.40
CA ASP A 492 15.84 -12.74 2.12
C ASP A 492 15.36 -11.45 1.44
N LEU A 493 16.27 -10.65 0.89
CA LEU A 493 15.92 -9.46 0.09
C LEU A 493 15.26 -9.83 -1.25
N LEU A 494 15.70 -10.92 -1.90
CA LEU A 494 15.08 -11.43 -3.11
C LEU A 494 13.66 -11.94 -2.85
N LYS A 495 13.42 -12.57 -1.69
CA LYS A 495 12.09 -13.01 -1.25
C LYS A 495 11.19 -11.83 -0.92
N SER A 496 11.67 -10.83 -0.18
CA SER A 496 10.86 -9.66 0.21
C SER A 496 10.48 -8.77 -0.96
N THR A 497 11.14 -8.93 -2.11
CA THR A 497 10.85 -8.23 -3.37
C THR A 497 10.19 -9.13 -4.42
N GLU A 498 9.89 -10.37 -4.06
CA GLU A 498 9.19 -11.29 -4.95
C GLU A 498 7.75 -10.78 -5.19
N GLY A 499 7.31 -10.82 -6.45
CA GLY A 499 5.98 -10.34 -6.84
C GLY A 499 5.86 -8.83 -7.09
N ILE A 500 6.91 -8.02 -6.86
CA ILE A 500 6.90 -6.60 -7.25
C ILE A 500 6.82 -6.49 -8.79
N ARG A 501 5.76 -5.84 -9.29
CA ARG A 501 5.49 -5.69 -10.72
C ARG A 501 6.20 -4.45 -11.29
N ILE A 502 7.53 -4.48 -11.30
CA ILE A 502 8.38 -3.33 -11.68
C ILE A 502 8.07 -2.75 -13.07
N ASP A 503 7.61 -3.60 -13.98
CA ASP A 503 7.20 -3.21 -15.34
C ASP A 503 5.96 -2.33 -15.37
N GLN A 504 5.12 -2.40 -14.34
CA GLN A 504 3.90 -1.62 -14.20
C GLN A 504 4.15 -0.33 -13.42
N ILE A 505 5.02 -0.39 -12.42
CA ILE A 505 5.35 0.76 -11.57
C ILE A 505 5.98 1.89 -12.41
N TYR A 506 6.94 1.53 -13.27
CA TYR A 506 7.65 2.50 -14.11
C TYR A 506 7.09 2.50 -15.53
N GLY A 507 6.68 3.68 -15.99
CA GLY A 507 6.19 3.89 -17.35
C GLY A 507 7.30 3.88 -18.41
N LYS A 508 6.93 4.05 -19.69
CA LYS A 508 7.87 4.13 -20.82
C LYS A 508 8.96 5.21 -20.64
N ASN A 509 8.66 6.28 -19.90
CA ASN A 509 9.52 7.44 -19.70
C ASN A 509 10.53 7.28 -18.55
N GLU A 510 10.43 6.21 -17.75
CA GLU A 510 11.26 5.98 -16.54
C GLU A 510 12.17 4.76 -16.71
N LYS A 511 12.51 4.45 -17.97
CA LYS A 511 13.22 3.23 -18.38
C LYS A 511 14.56 3.05 -17.67
N ASP A 512 15.28 4.13 -17.38
CA ASP A 512 16.61 4.05 -16.76
C ASP A 512 16.54 3.62 -15.29
N VAL A 513 15.58 4.15 -14.53
CA VAL A 513 15.37 3.78 -13.11
C VAL A 513 14.90 2.33 -13.00
N LYS A 514 13.95 1.95 -13.85
CA LYS A 514 13.49 0.56 -13.98
C LYS A 514 14.65 -0.41 -14.28
N ASN A 515 15.50 -0.06 -15.24
CA ASN A 515 16.66 -0.86 -15.61
C ASN A 515 17.68 -0.96 -14.46
N ALA A 516 17.88 0.11 -13.69
CA ALA A 516 18.80 0.12 -12.56
C ALA A 516 18.36 -0.88 -11.47
N TYR A 517 17.07 -0.84 -11.07
CA TYR A 517 16.52 -1.81 -10.10
C TYR A 517 16.64 -3.25 -10.60
N THR A 518 16.24 -3.49 -11.84
CA THR A 518 16.25 -4.85 -12.44
C THR A 518 17.68 -5.41 -12.49
N LYS A 519 18.66 -4.60 -12.93
CA LYS A 519 20.07 -5.00 -12.97
C LYS A 519 20.65 -5.27 -11.58
N ALA A 520 20.31 -4.45 -10.58
CA ALA A 520 20.78 -4.64 -9.22
C ALA A 520 20.26 -5.96 -8.63
N ARG A 521 18.97 -6.26 -8.84
CA ARG A 521 18.33 -7.52 -8.43
C ARG A 521 18.96 -8.73 -9.12
N GLU A 522 19.17 -8.67 -10.43
CA GLU A 522 19.81 -9.75 -11.20
C GLU A 522 21.26 -10.00 -10.76
N ALA A 523 22.02 -8.92 -10.53
CA ALA A 523 23.39 -9.01 -10.05
C ALA A 523 23.48 -9.67 -8.67
N ALA A 524 22.59 -9.30 -7.74
CA ALA A 524 22.49 -9.92 -6.42
C ALA A 524 22.12 -11.42 -6.52
N ALA A 525 21.12 -11.76 -7.34
CA ALA A 525 20.72 -13.16 -7.55
C ALA A 525 21.85 -14.02 -8.15
N LYS A 526 22.66 -13.44 -9.05
CA LYS A 526 23.83 -14.12 -9.62
C LYS A 526 24.94 -14.28 -8.57
N ALA A 527 25.22 -13.23 -7.80
CA ALA A 527 26.23 -13.21 -6.74
C ALA A 527 25.93 -14.26 -5.65
N ALA A 528 24.68 -14.42 -5.24
CA ALA A 528 24.29 -15.40 -4.23
C ALA A 528 24.61 -16.86 -4.67
N LYS A 529 24.44 -17.17 -5.95
CA LYS A 529 24.64 -18.50 -6.54
C LYS A 529 26.11 -18.82 -6.84
N ASP A 530 26.95 -17.81 -6.97
CA ASP A 530 28.37 -17.99 -7.29
C ASP A 530 29.13 -18.55 -6.07
N LYS A 531 29.77 -19.70 -6.25
CA LYS A 531 30.55 -20.38 -5.19
C LYS A 531 31.93 -19.75 -4.99
N ASN A 532 32.44 -19.04 -6.00
CA ASN A 532 33.81 -18.51 -6.05
C ASN A 532 33.86 -16.99 -5.82
N ILE A 533 32.72 -16.32 -5.69
CA ILE A 533 32.64 -14.87 -5.48
C ILE A 533 33.43 -14.42 -4.24
N SER A 534 34.11 -13.28 -4.34
CA SER A 534 34.78 -12.65 -3.20
C SER A 534 33.75 -12.12 -2.20
N LEU A 535 34.12 -12.00 -0.92
CA LEU A 535 33.22 -11.41 0.07
C LEU A 535 32.89 -9.95 -0.27
N ALA A 536 33.87 -9.20 -0.79
CA ALA A 536 33.69 -7.81 -1.19
C ALA A 536 32.67 -7.65 -2.33
N ASP A 537 32.76 -8.49 -3.37
CA ASP A 537 31.82 -8.43 -4.51
C ASP A 537 30.42 -8.89 -4.10
N LEU A 538 30.32 -9.88 -3.20
CA LEU A 538 29.05 -10.35 -2.66
C LEU A 538 28.37 -9.28 -1.81
N THR A 539 29.11 -8.59 -0.94
CA THR A 539 28.61 -7.45 -0.14
C THR A 539 28.18 -6.29 -1.03
N LYS A 540 28.97 -5.95 -2.05
CA LYS A 540 28.62 -4.90 -3.02
C LYS A 540 27.32 -5.23 -3.77
N ALA A 541 27.11 -6.48 -4.14
CA ALA A 541 25.88 -6.91 -4.79
C ALA A 541 24.66 -6.78 -3.87
N TYR A 542 24.79 -7.13 -2.58
CA TYR A 542 23.76 -6.91 -1.57
C TYR A 542 23.44 -5.42 -1.39
N GLU A 543 24.46 -4.58 -1.19
CA GLU A 543 24.28 -3.14 -0.96
C GLU A 543 23.60 -2.45 -2.14
N ASN A 544 24.02 -2.75 -3.36
CA ASN A 544 23.42 -2.18 -4.58
C ASN A 544 21.95 -2.58 -4.71
N PHE A 545 21.60 -3.83 -4.40
CA PHE A 545 20.21 -4.27 -4.49
C PHE A 545 19.34 -3.70 -3.37
N LYS A 546 19.87 -3.60 -2.15
CA LYS A 546 19.18 -2.95 -1.03
C LYS A 546 18.91 -1.48 -1.33
N ASP A 547 19.91 -0.74 -1.80
CA ASP A 547 19.77 0.66 -2.20
C ASP A 547 18.69 0.84 -3.29
N ALA A 548 18.70 0.00 -4.31
CA ALA A 548 17.67 0.04 -5.35
C ALA A 548 16.26 -0.23 -4.80
N ARG A 549 16.11 -1.17 -3.86
CA ARG A 549 14.85 -1.46 -3.18
C ARG A 549 14.38 -0.29 -2.31
N ASP A 550 15.28 0.31 -1.55
CA ASP A 550 14.93 1.41 -0.64
C ASP A 550 14.54 2.67 -1.42
N LYS A 551 15.25 2.98 -2.53
CA LYS A 551 14.86 4.06 -3.46
C LYS A 551 13.50 3.84 -4.09
N LEU A 552 13.17 2.59 -4.46
CA LEU A 552 11.84 2.25 -4.95
C LEU A 552 10.77 2.52 -3.88
N ALA A 553 10.99 2.06 -2.65
CA ALA A 553 10.06 2.28 -1.54
C ALA A 553 9.87 3.79 -1.26
N GLU A 554 10.96 4.56 -1.21
CA GLU A 554 10.91 6.01 -1.03
C GLU A 554 10.11 6.69 -2.15
N PHE A 555 10.41 6.39 -3.42
CA PHE A 555 9.70 6.93 -4.58
C PHE A 555 8.19 6.67 -4.51
N LEU A 556 7.79 5.43 -4.20
CA LEU A 556 6.39 5.01 -4.14
C LEU A 556 5.64 5.71 -3.00
N THR A 557 6.24 5.74 -1.81
CA THR A 557 5.66 6.39 -0.63
C THR A 557 5.55 7.89 -0.84
N SER A 558 6.60 8.55 -1.32
CA SER A 558 6.62 10.01 -1.48
C SER A 558 5.58 10.51 -2.48
N ARG A 559 5.40 9.83 -3.62
CA ARG A 559 4.43 10.29 -4.63
C ARG A 559 2.97 10.07 -4.20
N LEU A 560 2.68 8.98 -3.48
CA LEU A 560 1.34 8.76 -2.93
C LEU A 560 1.06 9.74 -1.79
N LYS A 561 2.01 9.88 -0.86
CA LYS A 561 1.94 10.84 0.24
C LYS A 561 1.72 12.26 -0.25
N LYS A 562 2.36 12.68 -1.35
CA LYS A 562 2.12 13.99 -1.96
C LYS A 562 0.65 14.22 -2.32
N LEU A 563 -0.04 13.22 -2.87
CA LEU A 563 -1.47 13.36 -3.17
C LEU A 563 -2.29 13.37 -1.87
N VAL A 564 -1.98 12.50 -0.92
CA VAL A 564 -2.69 12.43 0.37
C VAL A 564 -2.55 13.71 1.19
N ASP A 565 -1.36 14.29 1.26
CA ASP A 565 -1.10 15.54 2.00
C ASP A 565 -1.77 16.75 1.32
N ASP A 566 -1.93 16.69 -0.01
CA ASP A 566 -2.63 17.70 -0.81
C ASP A 566 -4.16 17.52 -0.81
N ASP A 567 -4.70 16.52 -0.10
CA ASP A 567 -6.14 16.25 0.00
C ASP A 567 -6.91 17.49 0.48
N SER A 568 -6.41 18.16 1.52
CA SER A 568 -7.02 19.37 2.09
C SER A 568 -7.16 20.50 1.05
N ASN A 569 -6.19 20.67 0.16
CA ASN A 569 -6.28 21.63 -0.94
C ASN A 569 -7.24 21.18 -2.04
N PHE A 570 -7.21 19.88 -2.37
CA PHE A 570 -8.01 19.33 -3.44
C PHE A 570 -9.51 19.40 -3.13
N VAL A 571 -9.91 19.07 -1.89
CA VAL A 571 -11.31 19.15 -1.45
C VAL A 571 -11.83 20.59 -1.37
N ASP A 572 -10.93 21.58 -1.25
CA ASP A 572 -11.28 23.00 -1.25
C ASP A 572 -11.48 23.58 -2.66
N THR A 573 -11.11 22.83 -3.71
CA THR A 573 -11.32 23.29 -5.10
C THR A 573 -12.80 23.43 -5.44
N GLU A 574 -13.13 24.43 -6.27
CA GLU A 574 -14.50 24.64 -6.75
C GLU A 574 -15.07 23.41 -7.46
N LYS A 575 -14.23 22.70 -8.24
CA LYS A 575 -14.63 21.48 -8.95
C LYS A 575 -15.03 20.35 -8.00
N TYR A 576 -14.28 20.15 -6.92
CA TYR A 576 -14.64 19.19 -5.90
C TYR A 576 -15.93 19.59 -5.17
N LYS A 577 -16.05 20.84 -4.72
CA LYS A 577 -17.24 21.34 -4.02
C LYS A 577 -18.51 21.27 -4.89
N GLU A 578 -18.38 21.53 -6.19
CA GLU A 578 -19.47 21.40 -7.16
C GLU A 578 -19.93 19.94 -7.25
N ALA A 579 -18.99 18.99 -7.39
CA ALA A 579 -19.30 17.57 -7.44
C ALA A 579 -19.87 17.02 -6.11
N ASP A 580 -19.35 17.44 -4.96
CA ASP A 580 -19.79 17.00 -3.62
C ASP A 580 -21.20 17.52 -3.26
N ARG A 581 -21.61 18.66 -3.83
CA ARG A 581 -22.99 19.19 -3.67
C ARG A 581 -23.97 18.66 -4.72
N SER A 582 -23.47 17.94 -5.74
CA SER A 582 -24.29 17.42 -6.83
C SER A 582 -25.10 16.21 -6.37
N TYR A 583 -26.35 16.13 -6.84
CA TYR A 583 -27.19 14.94 -6.69
C TYR A 583 -27.08 14.00 -7.91
N ASP A 584 -26.25 14.34 -8.91
CA ASP A 584 -26.01 13.45 -10.05
C ASP A 584 -25.23 12.22 -9.59
N ALA A 585 -25.76 11.03 -9.90
CA ALA A 585 -25.17 9.76 -9.48
C ALA A 585 -23.71 9.61 -9.92
N LYS A 586 -23.29 10.21 -11.03
CA LYS A 586 -21.90 10.16 -11.51
C LYS A 586 -20.96 10.94 -10.59
N ASP A 587 -21.41 12.09 -10.09
CA ASP A 587 -20.60 12.97 -9.25
C ASP A 587 -20.51 12.39 -7.84
N VAL A 588 -21.61 11.82 -7.33
CA VAL A 588 -21.64 11.06 -6.07
C VAL A 588 -20.67 9.86 -6.12
N ASP A 589 -20.70 9.06 -7.21
CA ASP A 589 -19.77 7.94 -7.40
C ASP A 589 -18.30 8.40 -7.43
N ALA A 590 -18.01 9.49 -8.13
CA ALA A 590 -16.66 10.06 -8.20
C ALA A 590 -16.13 10.49 -6.83
N ILE A 591 -16.96 11.18 -6.03
CA ILE A 591 -16.59 11.64 -4.68
C ILE A 591 -16.41 10.47 -3.71
N LEU A 592 -17.31 9.49 -3.72
CA LEU A 592 -17.19 8.30 -2.88
C LEU A 592 -15.93 7.49 -3.22
N ASN A 593 -15.65 7.31 -4.51
CA ASN A 593 -14.43 6.65 -4.98
C ASN A 593 -13.18 7.40 -4.50
N TYR A 594 -13.14 8.73 -4.67
CA TYR A 594 -12.01 9.55 -4.20
C TYR A 594 -11.79 9.43 -2.68
N ARG A 595 -12.84 9.58 -1.88
CA ARG A 595 -12.76 9.49 -0.41
C ARG A 595 -12.29 8.10 0.05
N SER A 596 -12.77 7.03 -0.59
CA SER A 596 -12.29 5.67 -0.31
C SER A 596 -10.81 5.53 -0.61
N LEU A 597 -10.36 6.01 -1.77
CA LEU A 597 -8.95 5.94 -2.17
C LEU A 597 -8.05 6.74 -1.23
N ILE A 598 -8.49 7.91 -0.73
CA ILE A 598 -7.74 8.67 0.29
C ILE A 598 -7.59 7.86 1.57
N ARG A 599 -8.67 7.24 2.07
CA ARG A 599 -8.62 6.40 3.28
C ARG A 599 -7.67 5.22 3.09
N ASP A 600 -7.84 4.47 1.99
CA ASP A 600 -7.05 3.27 1.71
C ASP A 600 -5.57 3.64 1.47
N SER A 601 -5.30 4.84 0.94
CA SER A 601 -3.95 5.40 0.80
C SER A 601 -3.31 5.74 2.15
N LYS A 602 -4.05 6.36 3.07
CA LYS A 602 -3.57 6.63 4.44
C LYS A 602 -3.25 5.32 5.17
N GLU A 603 -4.16 4.35 5.11
CA GLU A 603 -3.96 3.03 5.71
C GLU A 603 -2.71 2.33 5.19
N GLU A 604 -2.46 2.37 3.87
CA GLU A 604 -1.28 1.73 3.29
C GLU A 604 0.02 2.45 3.69
N LEU A 605 0.01 3.79 3.74
CA LEU A 605 1.16 4.61 4.15
C LEU A 605 1.51 4.43 5.64
N ASP A 606 0.52 4.14 6.49
CA ASP A 606 0.70 3.94 7.93
C ASP A 606 1.30 2.57 8.29
N LYS A 607 1.39 1.64 7.34
CA LYS A 607 1.98 0.32 7.57
C LYS A 607 3.48 0.43 7.81
N ILE A 608 3.98 -0.39 8.74
CA ILE A 608 5.43 -0.54 9.02
C ILE A 608 6.20 -0.97 7.75
N SER A 609 5.57 -1.79 6.91
CA SER A 609 6.11 -2.21 5.62
C SER A 609 4.99 -2.19 4.58
N PRO A 610 4.78 -1.04 3.92
CA PRO A 610 3.78 -0.90 2.87
C PRO A 610 4.07 -1.83 1.68
N ASP A 611 3.02 -2.29 1.01
CA ASP A 611 3.13 -3.09 -0.20
C ASP A 611 3.43 -2.19 -1.42
N ALA A 612 4.52 -2.48 -2.13
CA ALA A 612 4.98 -1.68 -3.25
C ALA A 612 3.97 -1.62 -4.42
N ASN A 613 3.30 -2.74 -4.72
CA ASN A 613 2.31 -2.79 -5.79
C ASN A 613 1.05 -2.01 -5.37
N LYS A 614 0.64 -2.13 -4.11
CA LYS A 614 -0.53 -1.41 -3.59
C LYS A 614 -0.29 0.10 -3.51
N LEU A 615 0.91 0.55 -3.12
CA LEU A 615 1.28 1.97 -3.17
C LEU A 615 1.19 2.54 -4.59
N ASP A 616 1.66 1.80 -5.62
CA ASP A 616 1.54 2.21 -7.02
C ASP A 616 0.09 2.24 -7.52
N LEU A 617 -0.66 1.21 -7.19
CA LEU A 617 -2.07 1.09 -7.56
C LEU A 617 -2.89 2.25 -6.98
N LEU A 618 -2.74 2.51 -5.68
CA LEU A 618 -3.45 3.59 -4.98
C LEU A 618 -3.09 4.96 -5.55
N TYR A 619 -1.81 5.21 -5.84
CA TYR A 619 -1.37 6.46 -6.47
C TYR A 619 -2.05 6.69 -7.82
N LYS A 620 -2.03 5.69 -8.71
CA LYS A 620 -2.62 5.81 -10.05
C LYS A 620 -4.14 5.98 -10.02
N LYS A 621 -4.82 5.23 -9.14
CA LYS A 621 -6.26 5.35 -8.96
C LYS A 621 -6.66 6.71 -8.38
N LEU A 622 -5.90 7.19 -7.39
CA LEU A 622 -6.15 8.49 -6.76
C LEU A 622 -5.92 9.65 -7.76
N ASP A 623 -4.87 9.58 -8.58
CA ASP A 623 -4.64 10.53 -9.68
C ASP A 623 -5.81 10.54 -10.69
N ALA A 624 -6.26 9.35 -11.10
CA ALA A 624 -7.40 9.22 -12.03
C ALA A 624 -8.71 9.77 -11.43
N ALA A 625 -8.96 9.51 -10.13
CA ALA A 625 -10.12 10.04 -9.41
C ALA A 625 -10.09 11.58 -9.32
N ARG A 626 -8.93 12.17 -9.04
CA ARG A 626 -8.77 13.63 -9.06
C ARG A 626 -9.09 14.22 -10.42
N ARG A 627 -8.55 13.61 -11.49
CA ARG A 627 -8.79 14.04 -12.87
C ARG A 627 -10.26 13.90 -13.29
N GLU A 628 -10.99 12.92 -12.76
CA GLU A 628 -12.44 12.80 -12.97
C GLU A 628 -13.19 13.99 -12.38
N ILE A 629 -12.94 14.29 -11.10
CA ILE A 629 -13.56 15.41 -10.38
C ILE A 629 -13.21 16.76 -11.03
N GLU A 630 -11.99 16.92 -11.52
CA GLU A 630 -11.56 18.12 -12.26
C GLU A 630 -12.18 18.25 -13.67
N GLY A 631 -12.90 17.22 -14.14
CA GLY A 631 -13.45 17.17 -15.50
C GLY A 631 -12.43 16.90 -16.60
N LYS A 632 -11.21 16.47 -16.23
CA LYS A 632 -10.11 16.12 -17.17
C LYS A 632 -10.16 14.66 -17.62
N LEU A 633 -11.02 13.86 -17.01
CA LEU A 633 -11.25 12.45 -17.31
C LEU A 633 -12.74 12.17 -17.12
N SER A 634 -13.38 11.39 -18.00
CA SER A 634 -14.77 10.99 -17.76
C SER A 634 -14.85 9.84 -16.75
N SER A 635 -16.03 9.64 -16.17
CA SER A 635 -16.29 8.48 -15.30
C SER A 635 -16.08 7.14 -16.03
N GLN A 636 -16.48 7.06 -17.30
CA GLN A 636 -16.25 5.87 -18.13
C GLN A 636 -14.75 5.62 -18.31
N ALA A 637 -13.99 6.65 -18.69
CA ALA A 637 -12.56 6.53 -18.90
C ALA A 637 -11.81 6.19 -17.60
N ARG A 638 -12.23 6.74 -16.46
CA ARG A 638 -11.69 6.36 -15.15
C ARG A 638 -11.99 4.88 -14.83
N LYS A 639 -13.25 4.44 -14.93
CA LYS A 639 -13.63 3.04 -14.62
C LYS A 639 -12.88 2.03 -15.48
N LEU A 640 -12.67 2.34 -16.76
CA LEU A 640 -11.85 1.52 -17.65
C LEU A 640 -10.36 1.56 -17.31
N THR A 641 -9.85 2.71 -16.85
CA THR A 641 -8.48 2.83 -16.33
C THR A 641 -8.31 1.94 -15.10
N ASP A 642 -9.24 1.98 -14.16
CA ASP A 642 -9.23 1.14 -12.96
C ASP A 642 -9.33 -0.35 -13.32
N ALA A 643 -10.16 -0.71 -14.30
CA ALA A 643 -10.23 -2.07 -14.81
C ALA A 643 -8.90 -2.55 -15.41
N ILE A 644 -8.13 -1.67 -16.07
CA ILE A 644 -6.76 -1.98 -16.52
C ILE A 644 -5.85 -2.20 -15.32
N LEU A 645 -5.87 -1.30 -14.34
CA LEU A 645 -4.99 -1.34 -13.17
C LEU A 645 -5.24 -2.58 -12.29
N ASP A 646 -6.51 -2.94 -12.08
CA ASP A 646 -6.91 -4.09 -11.26
C ASP A 646 -6.78 -5.44 -11.98
N SER A 647 -6.53 -5.41 -13.29
CA SER A 647 -6.69 -6.60 -14.12
C SER A 647 -5.77 -7.75 -13.73
N ASP A 648 -4.52 -7.46 -13.36
CA ASP A 648 -3.58 -8.51 -13.00
C ASP A 648 -3.92 -9.15 -11.65
N ASP A 649 -4.32 -8.36 -10.65
CA ASP A 649 -4.78 -8.89 -9.35
C ASP A 649 -6.03 -9.75 -9.52
N PHE A 650 -6.98 -9.28 -10.34
CA PHE A 650 -8.17 -10.07 -10.64
C PHE A 650 -7.83 -11.35 -11.41
N MET A 651 -6.97 -11.29 -12.44
CA MET A 651 -6.55 -12.47 -13.19
C MET A 651 -5.70 -13.45 -12.36
N ASP A 652 -5.00 -12.95 -11.33
CA ASP A 652 -4.26 -13.76 -10.38
C ASP A 652 -5.13 -14.40 -9.29
N SER A 653 -6.37 -13.93 -9.13
CA SER A 653 -7.30 -14.47 -8.14
C SER A 653 -7.64 -15.94 -8.37
N LEU A 654 -7.99 -16.64 -7.27
CA LEU A 654 -8.45 -18.03 -7.33
C LEU A 654 -9.71 -18.17 -8.19
N ALA A 655 -10.65 -17.23 -8.07
CA ALA A 655 -11.90 -17.22 -8.83
C ALA A 655 -11.64 -17.18 -10.34
N PHE A 656 -10.78 -16.27 -10.79
CA PHE A 656 -10.45 -16.16 -12.21
C PHE A 656 -9.68 -17.37 -12.73
N LYS A 657 -8.68 -17.87 -11.98
CA LYS A 657 -7.91 -19.07 -12.37
C LYS A 657 -8.81 -20.30 -12.46
N ALA A 658 -9.75 -20.46 -11.53
CA ALA A 658 -10.75 -21.53 -11.56
C ALA A 658 -11.69 -21.39 -12.77
N ALA A 659 -12.20 -20.19 -13.05
CA ALA A 659 -13.05 -19.94 -14.21
C ALA A 659 -12.32 -20.22 -15.54
N ALA A 660 -11.06 -19.79 -15.66
CA ALA A 660 -10.27 -19.93 -16.88
C ALA A 660 -9.86 -21.39 -17.20
N THR A 661 -9.77 -22.25 -16.18
CA THR A 661 -9.30 -23.65 -16.32
C THR A 661 -10.36 -24.70 -16.04
N GLY A 662 -11.50 -24.31 -15.48
CA GLY A 662 -12.59 -25.19 -15.07
C GLY A 662 -13.36 -25.82 -16.23
N SER A 663 -14.25 -26.75 -15.88
CA SER A 663 -15.13 -27.46 -16.81
C SER A 663 -16.42 -26.71 -17.14
N ASP A 664 -16.80 -25.69 -16.36
CA ASP A 664 -17.96 -24.86 -16.69
C ASP A 664 -17.65 -23.97 -17.90
N LYS A 665 -18.30 -24.31 -19.02
CA LYS A 665 -18.10 -23.63 -20.31
C LYS A 665 -18.45 -22.14 -20.27
N TYR A 666 -19.34 -21.70 -19.38
CA TYR A 666 -19.79 -20.32 -19.30
C TYR A 666 -18.84 -19.47 -18.47
N LEU A 667 -18.36 -19.98 -17.33
CA LEU A 667 -17.30 -19.32 -16.57
C LEU A 667 -16.02 -19.20 -17.39
N LYS A 668 -15.69 -20.26 -18.16
CA LYS A 668 -14.56 -20.22 -19.08
C LYS A 668 -14.74 -19.17 -20.18
N TYR A 669 -15.93 -19.11 -20.78
CA TYR A 669 -16.27 -18.07 -21.76
C TYR A 669 -16.16 -16.67 -21.15
N ALA A 670 -16.66 -16.44 -19.94
CA ALA A 670 -16.55 -15.15 -19.24
C ALA A 670 -15.09 -14.76 -18.99
N ALA A 671 -14.23 -15.70 -18.58
CA ALA A 671 -12.81 -15.45 -18.39
C ALA A 671 -12.09 -15.13 -19.72
N GLU A 672 -12.39 -15.86 -20.80
CA GLU A 672 -11.87 -15.57 -22.15
C GLU A 672 -12.34 -14.20 -22.65
N LYS A 673 -13.60 -13.87 -22.40
CA LYS A 673 -14.22 -12.61 -22.80
C LYS A 673 -13.62 -11.42 -22.04
N TYR A 674 -13.47 -11.54 -20.72
CA TYR A 674 -12.81 -10.54 -19.89
C TYR A 674 -11.40 -10.22 -20.40
N LYS A 675 -10.59 -11.25 -20.73
CA LYS A 675 -9.25 -11.04 -21.32
C LYS A 675 -9.29 -10.30 -22.64
N ALA A 676 -10.19 -10.70 -23.54
CA ALA A 676 -10.30 -10.09 -24.86
C ALA A 676 -10.74 -8.62 -24.78
N ASP A 677 -11.71 -8.33 -23.91
CA ASP A 677 -12.22 -6.99 -23.69
C ASP A 677 -11.18 -6.09 -23.00
N LEU A 678 -10.41 -6.63 -22.03
CA LEU A 678 -9.31 -5.92 -21.39
C LEU A 678 -8.21 -5.53 -22.39
N GLU A 679 -7.81 -6.44 -23.28
CA GLU A 679 -6.81 -6.14 -24.32
C GLU A 679 -7.32 -5.08 -25.31
N ARG A 680 -8.62 -5.08 -25.59
CA ARG A 680 -9.26 -4.02 -26.39
C ARG A 680 -9.27 -2.69 -25.65
N THR A 681 -9.56 -2.69 -24.35
CA THR A 681 -9.49 -1.49 -23.50
C THR A 681 -8.08 -0.91 -23.46
N LYS A 682 -7.04 -1.74 -23.33
CA LYS A 682 -5.63 -1.29 -23.38
C LYS A 682 -5.33 -0.58 -24.70
N LYS A 683 -5.74 -1.16 -25.85
CA LYS A 683 -5.57 -0.53 -27.17
C LYS A 683 -6.34 0.78 -27.31
N LEU A 684 -7.56 0.85 -26.78
CA LEU A 684 -8.36 2.08 -26.77
C LEU A 684 -7.72 3.15 -25.88
N SER A 685 -7.14 2.76 -24.74
CA SER A 685 -6.39 3.64 -23.84
C SER A 685 -5.17 4.25 -24.55
N GLU A 686 -4.35 3.42 -25.20
CA GLU A 686 -3.20 3.89 -25.98
C GLU A 686 -3.60 4.81 -27.14
N ALA A 687 -4.79 4.62 -27.70
CA ALA A 687 -5.35 5.46 -28.75
C ALA A 687 -6.07 6.73 -28.23
N GLY A 688 -6.20 6.92 -26.91
CA GLY A 688 -6.95 8.02 -26.30
C GLY A 688 -8.47 7.96 -26.57
N LYS A 689 -9.04 6.77 -26.73
CA LYS A 689 -10.44 6.52 -27.14
C LYS A 689 -11.30 5.86 -26.06
N LEU A 690 -10.97 6.05 -24.78
CA LEU A 690 -11.71 5.46 -23.66
C LEU A 690 -13.13 6.04 -23.48
N ASP A 691 -13.43 7.18 -24.11
CA ASP A 691 -14.77 7.81 -24.11
C ASP A 691 -15.64 7.39 -25.31
N SER A 692 -15.17 6.47 -26.15
CA SER A 692 -15.93 6.01 -27.30
C SER A 692 -17.15 5.17 -26.89
N LYS A 693 -18.19 5.11 -27.73
CA LYS A 693 -19.35 4.22 -27.50
C LYS A 693 -18.95 2.74 -27.41
N GLU A 694 -17.90 2.36 -28.15
CA GLU A 694 -17.28 1.05 -28.06
C GLU A 694 -16.72 0.77 -26.66
N ALA A 695 -16.06 1.75 -26.04
CA ALA A 695 -15.49 1.64 -24.71
C ALA A 695 -16.58 1.51 -23.62
N GLU A 696 -17.72 2.19 -23.78
CA GLU A 696 -18.89 2.06 -22.90
C GLU A 696 -19.40 0.61 -22.85
N THR A 697 -19.61 0.01 -24.02
CA THR A 697 -20.05 -1.40 -24.13
C THR A 697 -19.01 -2.38 -23.56
N ILE A 698 -17.72 -2.06 -23.69
CA ILE A 698 -16.64 -2.88 -23.12
C ILE A 698 -16.63 -2.77 -21.59
N LEU A 699 -16.86 -1.58 -21.02
CA LEU A 699 -16.90 -1.37 -19.58
C LEU A 699 -17.97 -2.26 -18.92
N GLU A 700 -19.19 -2.26 -19.47
CA GLU A 700 -20.28 -3.10 -18.97
C GLU A 700 -19.95 -4.59 -19.09
N SER A 701 -19.36 -5.00 -20.23
CA SER A 701 -18.92 -6.38 -20.47
C SER A 701 -17.84 -6.86 -19.49
N LEU A 702 -16.86 -6.00 -19.17
CA LEU A 702 -15.84 -6.28 -18.18
C LEU A 702 -16.46 -6.45 -16.78
N SER A 703 -17.38 -5.56 -16.39
CA SER A 703 -18.06 -5.63 -15.10
C SER A 703 -18.87 -6.93 -14.98
N LYS A 704 -19.74 -7.24 -15.94
CA LYS A 704 -20.59 -8.44 -15.89
C LYS A 704 -19.78 -9.73 -15.92
N SER A 705 -18.69 -9.77 -16.70
CA SER A 705 -17.80 -10.93 -16.73
C SER A 705 -17.10 -11.13 -15.37
N ARG A 706 -16.61 -10.04 -14.76
CA ARG A 706 -15.99 -10.08 -13.43
C ARG A 706 -17.00 -10.51 -12.36
N ASP A 707 -18.17 -9.90 -12.32
CA ASP A 707 -19.21 -10.21 -11.34
C ASP A 707 -19.66 -11.68 -11.43
N PHE A 708 -19.75 -12.24 -12.63
CA PHE A 708 -20.10 -13.66 -12.78
C PHE A 708 -18.97 -14.59 -12.31
N ILE A 709 -17.71 -14.25 -12.61
CA ILE A 709 -16.53 -15.01 -12.16
C ILE A 709 -16.39 -14.97 -10.63
N GLU A 710 -16.73 -13.84 -10.01
CA GLU A 710 -16.71 -13.64 -8.56
C GLU A 710 -18.01 -14.10 -7.88
N ASP A 711 -18.92 -14.78 -8.60
CA ASP A 711 -20.20 -15.29 -8.11
C ASP A 711 -21.13 -14.22 -7.51
N LYS A 712 -20.98 -12.96 -7.95
CA LYS A 712 -21.83 -11.82 -7.54
C LYS A 712 -23.13 -11.75 -8.33
N ILE A 713 -23.17 -12.33 -9.53
CA ILE A 713 -24.38 -12.46 -10.34
C ILE A 713 -24.58 -13.91 -10.77
N SER A 714 -25.83 -14.29 -10.98
CA SER A 714 -26.14 -15.62 -11.47
C SER A 714 -25.67 -15.81 -12.91
N LYS A 715 -25.41 -17.07 -13.28
CA LYS A 715 -25.18 -17.47 -14.68
C LYS A 715 -26.29 -16.98 -15.62
N LYS A 716 -27.54 -16.99 -15.17
CA LYS A 716 -28.69 -16.59 -15.98
C LYS A 716 -28.62 -15.09 -16.29
N THR A 717 -28.30 -14.29 -15.27
CA THR A 717 -28.14 -12.84 -15.39
C THR A 717 -27.01 -12.47 -16.35
N TYR A 718 -25.88 -13.17 -16.23
CA TYR A 718 -24.74 -13.02 -17.15
C TYR A 718 -25.13 -13.37 -18.60
N LEU A 719 -25.84 -14.48 -18.81
CA LEU A 719 -26.25 -14.92 -20.13
C LEU A 719 -27.30 -14.00 -20.77
N ILE A 720 -28.25 -13.47 -20.00
CA ILE A 720 -29.21 -12.48 -20.51
C ILE A 720 -28.46 -11.26 -21.05
N PHE A 721 -27.48 -10.75 -20.30
CA PHE A 721 -26.65 -9.63 -20.74
C PHE A 721 -25.89 -9.96 -22.04
N GLU A 722 -25.17 -11.08 -22.08
CA GLU A 722 -24.38 -11.48 -23.26
C GLU A 722 -25.26 -11.73 -24.50
N TYR A 723 -26.42 -12.37 -24.32
CA TYR A 723 -27.35 -12.65 -25.40
C TYR A 723 -27.97 -11.36 -25.93
N THR A 724 -28.43 -10.47 -25.06
CA THR A 724 -29.01 -9.18 -25.46
C THR A 724 -28.01 -8.38 -26.29
N ARG A 725 -26.78 -8.21 -25.78
CA ARG A 725 -25.72 -7.50 -26.51
C ARG A 725 -25.42 -8.13 -27.86
N THR A 726 -25.32 -9.46 -27.92
CA THR A 726 -25.00 -10.17 -29.17
C THR A 726 -26.12 -10.01 -30.20
N LEU A 727 -27.38 -10.11 -29.77
CA LEU A 727 -28.53 -9.95 -30.66
C LEU A 727 -28.70 -8.49 -31.13
N GLU A 728 -28.40 -7.50 -30.29
CA GLU A 728 -28.34 -6.09 -30.69
C GLU A 728 -27.25 -5.85 -31.75
N GLU A 729 -26.08 -6.45 -31.59
CA GLU A 729 -25.02 -6.39 -32.58
C GLU A 729 -25.46 -6.97 -33.93
N ILE A 730 -26.16 -8.10 -33.91
CA ILE A 730 -26.74 -8.70 -35.12
C ILE A 730 -27.76 -7.76 -35.75
N LYS A 731 -28.68 -7.21 -34.96
CA LYS A 731 -29.73 -6.28 -35.42
C LYS A 731 -29.13 -5.04 -36.10
N ASN A 732 -28.02 -4.53 -35.58
CA ASN A 732 -27.35 -3.34 -36.09
C ASN A 732 -26.38 -3.63 -37.25
N HIS A 733 -26.12 -4.90 -37.57
CA HIS A 733 -25.22 -5.26 -38.67
C HIS A 733 -25.84 -4.94 -40.04
N LYS A 734 -25.03 -4.45 -40.99
CA LYS A 734 -25.45 -4.13 -42.37
C LYS A 734 -26.20 -5.28 -43.07
N ASP A 735 -25.80 -6.52 -42.77
CA ASP A 735 -26.38 -7.72 -43.39
C ASP A 735 -27.57 -8.27 -42.62
N TYR A 736 -28.07 -7.61 -41.56
CA TYR A 736 -29.19 -8.09 -40.75
C TYR A 736 -30.40 -8.46 -41.61
N LYS A 737 -30.68 -7.65 -42.64
CA LYS A 737 -31.79 -7.86 -43.60
C LYS A 737 -31.70 -9.18 -44.38
N THR A 738 -30.54 -9.83 -44.41
CA THR A 738 -30.37 -11.15 -45.04
C THR A 738 -30.97 -12.30 -44.21
N LEU A 739 -31.24 -12.07 -42.92
CA LEU A 739 -31.96 -13.02 -42.08
C LEU A 739 -33.45 -13.07 -42.46
N ASN A 740 -34.03 -14.27 -42.37
CA ASN A 740 -35.45 -14.50 -42.60
C ASN A 740 -36.32 -13.56 -41.73
N GLN A 741 -37.36 -12.97 -42.31
CA GLN A 741 -38.26 -12.03 -41.64
C GLN A 741 -38.86 -12.57 -40.34
N ALA A 742 -39.26 -13.84 -40.29
CA ALA A 742 -39.81 -14.47 -39.09
C ALA A 742 -38.74 -14.58 -37.97
N LEU A 743 -37.49 -14.87 -38.33
CA LEU A 743 -36.38 -14.90 -37.38
C LEU A 743 -36.02 -13.50 -36.89
N ARG A 744 -36.02 -12.49 -37.77
CA ARG A 744 -35.83 -11.09 -37.38
C ARG A 744 -36.89 -10.63 -36.38
N LYS A 745 -38.17 -10.95 -36.64
CA LYS A 745 -39.26 -10.65 -35.71
C LYS A 745 -39.08 -11.34 -34.36
N ARG A 746 -38.74 -12.63 -34.33
CA ARG A 746 -38.45 -13.36 -33.08
C ARG A 746 -37.31 -12.72 -32.28
N LEU A 747 -36.23 -12.32 -32.95
CA LEU A 747 -35.09 -11.63 -32.34
C LEU A 747 -35.50 -10.27 -31.76
N GLU A 748 -36.25 -9.47 -32.52
CA GLU A 748 -36.73 -8.15 -32.08
C GLU A 748 -37.71 -8.27 -30.90
N ASP A 749 -38.61 -9.25 -30.93
CA ASP A 749 -39.55 -9.53 -29.84
C ASP A 749 -38.78 -9.97 -28.56
N ALA A 750 -37.72 -10.77 -28.71
CA ALA A 750 -36.86 -11.19 -27.59
C ALA A 750 -36.08 -10.02 -26.97
N LEU A 751 -35.50 -9.15 -27.82
CA LEU A 751 -34.83 -7.92 -27.35
C LEU A 751 -35.81 -6.97 -26.65
N ALA A 752 -37.03 -6.81 -27.20
CA ALA A 752 -38.06 -5.98 -26.59
C ALA A 752 -38.50 -6.51 -25.22
N LEU A 753 -38.60 -7.83 -25.06
CA LEU A 753 -38.88 -8.48 -23.79
C LEU A 753 -37.75 -8.23 -22.78
N ALA A 754 -36.49 -8.40 -23.19
CA ALA A 754 -35.33 -8.13 -22.33
C ALA A 754 -35.28 -6.66 -21.87
N ALA A 755 -35.56 -5.72 -22.78
CA ALA A 755 -35.59 -4.29 -22.46
C ALA A 755 -36.76 -3.90 -21.53
N LYS A 756 -37.90 -4.58 -21.61
CA LYS A 756 -39.05 -4.35 -20.72
C LYS A 756 -38.79 -4.82 -19.28
N GLY A 757 -37.90 -5.79 -19.10
CA GLY A 757 -37.70 -6.47 -17.81
C GLY A 757 -38.87 -7.39 -17.45
N GLY A 758 -38.74 -8.10 -16.33
CA GLY A 758 -39.72 -9.09 -15.87
C GLY A 758 -39.06 -10.35 -15.30
N ASP A 759 -39.74 -11.49 -15.45
CA ASP A 759 -39.25 -12.79 -15.00
C ASP A 759 -37.98 -13.19 -15.78
N GLU A 760 -36.88 -13.33 -15.04
CA GLU A 760 -35.56 -13.66 -15.58
C GLU A 760 -35.56 -14.99 -16.35
N ASP A 761 -36.38 -15.96 -15.94
CA ASP A 761 -36.46 -17.29 -16.57
C ASP A 761 -37.10 -17.18 -17.95
N VAL A 762 -38.13 -16.36 -18.05
CA VAL A 762 -38.86 -16.11 -19.30
C VAL A 762 -37.96 -15.34 -20.27
N ILE A 763 -37.25 -14.32 -19.79
CA ILE A 763 -36.31 -13.53 -20.61
C ILE A 763 -35.18 -14.43 -21.11
N PHE A 764 -34.53 -15.16 -20.20
CA PHE A 764 -33.43 -16.06 -20.57
C PHE A 764 -33.88 -17.10 -21.59
N ARG A 765 -35.00 -17.80 -21.36
CA ARG A 765 -35.49 -18.81 -22.29
C ARG A 765 -35.75 -18.24 -23.68
N THR A 766 -36.40 -17.07 -23.75
CA THR A 766 -36.74 -16.42 -25.03
C THR A 766 -35.48 -16.01 -25.80
N LEU A 767 -34.48 -15.46 -25.12
CA LEU A 767 -33.18 -15.12 -25.72
C LEU A 767 -32.39 -16.38 -26.13
N ASP A 768 -32.37 -17.40 -25.28
CA ASP A 768 -31.65 -18.66 -25.53
C ASP A 768 -32.22 -19.40 -26.74
N GLU A 769 -33.55 -19.39 -26.94
CA GLU A 769 -34.20 -19.93 -28.13
C GLU A 769 -33.70 -19.25 -29.42
N VAL A 770 -33.56 -17.92 -29.43
CA VAL A 770 -33.05 -17.17 -30.58
C VAL A 770 -31.56 -17.43 -30.79
N MET A 771 -30.76 -17.41 -29.72
CA MET A 771 -29.32 -17.69 -29.77
C MET A 771 -29.00 -19.11 -30.23
N ASN A 772 -29.92 -20.06 -30.04
CA ASN A 772 -29.74 -21.44 -30.46
C ASN A 772 -30.13 -21.71 -31.92
N ASP A 773 -30.74 -20.76 -32.62
CA ASP A 773 -31.06 -20.87 -34.05
C ASP A 773 -29.78 -20.92 -34.91
N ASP A 774 -29.69 -21.87 -35.83
CA ASP A 774 -28.49 -22.12 -36.64
C ASP A 774 -28.13 -20.92 -37.53
N ALA A 775 -29.13 -20.19 -38.02
CA ALA A 775 -28.89 -18.99 -38.84
C ALA A 775 -28.29 -17.86 -37.98
N ILE A 776 -28.73 -17.71 -36.73
CA ILE A 776 -28.15 -16.76 -35.77
C ILE A 776 -26.70 -17.16 -35.43
N LYS A 777 -26.44 -18.43 -35.12
CA LYS A 777 -25.07 -18.93 -34.87
C LYS A 777 -24.13 -18.69 -36.05
N ALA A 778 -24.60 -18.94 -37.28
CA ALA A 778 -23.85 -18.68 -38.50
C ALA A 778 -23.60 -17.17 -38.69
N PHE A 779 -24.59 -16.34 -38.40
CA PHE A 779 -24.47 -14.88 -38.48
C PHE A 779 -23.47 -14.32 -37.46
N ILE A 780 -23.52 -14.77 -36.20
CA ILE A 780 -22.53 -14.42 -35.16
C ILE A 780 -21.13 -14.74 -35.65
N LYS A 781 -20.91 -15.98 -36.13
CA LYS A 781 -19.62 -16.41 -36.66
C LYS A 781 -19.14 -15.51 -37.82
N LYS A 782 -20.05 -15.07 -38.69
CA LYS A 782 -19.74 -14.13 -39.77
C LYS A 782 -19.30 -12.77 -39.21
N ILE A 783 -20.05 -12.17 -38.28
CA ILE A 783 -19.67 -10.87 -37.69
C ILE A 783 -18.32 -10.98 -36.97
N GLU A 784 -18.10 -12.05 -36.21
CA GLU A 784 -16.82 -12.27 -35.51
C GLU A 784 -15.63 -12.36 -36.47
N LEU A 785 -15.82 -12.99 -37.63
CA LEU A 785 -14.81 -13.05 -38.70
C LEU A 785 -14.63 -11.71 -39.40
N GLU A 786 -15.68 -10.89 -39.57
CA GLU A 786 -15.52 -9.53 -40.10
C GLU A 786 -14.73 -8.63 -39.14
N LYS A 787 -14.99 -8.74 -37.83
CA LYS A 787 -14.31 -7.97 -36.79
C LYS A 787 -12.87 -8.40 -36.57
N ASN A 788 -12.59 -9.69 -36.68
CA ASN A 788 -11.25 -10.22 -36.63
C ASN A 788 -11.11 -11.35 -37.67
N PRO A 789 -10.73 -11.00 -38.92
CA PRO A 789 -10.54 -11.98 -40.00
C PRO A 789 -9.54 -13.08 -39.66
N ASN A 790 -8.70 -12.82 -38.66
CA ASN A 790 -7.66 -13.72 -38.20
C ASN A 790 -8.02 -14.44 -36.88
N LYS A 791 -9.23 -14.28 -36.32
CA LYS A 791 -9.61 -14.83 -35.00
C LYS A 791 -9.33 -16.33 -34.88
N ILE A 792 -9.68 -17.11 -35.91
CA ILE A 792 -9.48 -18.56 -35.92
C ILE A 792 -7.99 -18.89 -35.97
N ARG A 793 -7.23 -18.21 -36.85
CA ARG A 793 -5.78 -18.33 -36.93
C ARG A 793 -5.12 -18.00 -35.58
N ASP A 794 -5.47 -16.88 -34.95
CA ASP A 794 -4.87 -16.41 -33.72
C ASP A 794 -5.16 -17.37 -32.55
N LYS A 795 -6.39 -17.88 -32.46
CA LYS A 795 -6.74 -18.93 -31.50
C LYS A 795 -5.89 -20.20 -31.72
N LEU A 796 -5.77 -20.66 -32.96
CA LEU A 796 -4.93 -21.82 -33.29
C LEU A 796 -3.45 -21.58 -33.00
N LEU A 797 -2.94 -20.36 -33.18
CA LEU A 797 -1.57 -19.99 -32.82
C LEU A 797 -1.34 -20.07 -31.31
N ILE A 798 -2.29 -19.60 -30.50
CA ILE A 798 -2.23 -19.72 -29.04
C ILE A 798 -2.25 -21.20 -28.61
N GLU A 799 -3.18 -21.98 -29.15
CA GLU A 799 -3.28 -23.42 -28.84
C GLU A 799 -2.02 -24.20 -29.28
N LEU A 800 -1.44 -23.85 -30.44
CA LEU A 800 -0.17 -24.39 -30.92
C LEU A 800 0.99 -24.02 -29.99
N THR A 801 1.06 -22.77 -29.56
CA THR A 801 2.08 -22.28 -28.62
C THR A 801 1.99 -23.00 -27.27
N ASN A 802 0.78 -23.22 -26.77
CA ASN A 802 0.56 -23.99 -25.54
C ASN A 802 1.06 -25.43 -25.68
N LEU A 803 0.76 -26.11 -26.79
CA LEU A 803 1.30 -27.45 -27.06
C LEU A 803 2.83 -27.47 -27.11
N ILE A 804 3.47 -26.43 -27.66
CA ILE A 804 4.94 -26.30 -27.69
C ILE A 804 5.50 -26.08 -26.28
N ASN A 805 4.86 -25.24 -25.46
CA ASN A 805 5.32 -24.94 -24.10
C ASN A 805 5.20 -26.14 -23.16
N GLU A 806 4.25 -27.03 -23.41
CA GLU A 806 4.09 -28.30 -22.68
C GLU A 806 5.19 -29.32 -22.98
N ASP A 807 5.97 -29.13 -24.06
CA ASP A 807 6.99 -30.07 -24.52
C ASP A 807 7.97 -30.48 -23.43
N LYS A 808 8.49 -29.51 -22.68
CA LYS A 808 9.49 -29.77 -21.63
C LYS A 808 8.94 -30.74 -20.57
N LYS A 809 7.71 -30.51 -20.09
CA LYS A 809 7.05 -31.38 -19.10
C LYS A 809 6.78 -32.77 -19.67
N LEU A 810 6.40 -32.85 -20.95
CA LEU A 810 6.15 -34.13 -21.62
C LEU A 810 7.46 -34.94 -21.79
N LYS A 811 8.54 -34.31 -22.25
CA LYS A 811 9.82 -34.99 -22.52
C LYS A 811 10.61 -35.34 -21.28
N GLU A 812 10.67 -34.43 -20.30
CA GLU A 812 11.50 -34.59 -19.10
C GLU A 812 10.72 -35.25 -17.94
N GLY A 813 9.38 -35.13 -17.93
CA GLY A 813 8.54 -35.48 -16.78
C GLY A 813 7.47 -36.54 -17.01
N SER A 814 7.36 -37.15 -18.20
CA SER A 814 6.29 -38.11 -18.51
C SER A 814 6.78 -39.42 -19.12
N PHE A 815 6.24 -40.55 -18.63
CA PHE A 815 6.38 -41.86 -19.27
C PHE A 815 5.78 -41.91 -20.65
N LYS A 816 4.75 -41.09 -20.92
CA LYS A 816 4.09 -41.04 -22.23
C LYS A 816 5.09 -40.80 -23.37
N TYR A 817 6.10 -39.96 -23.16
CA TYR A 817 7.18 -39.74 -24.13
C TYR A 817 8.39 -40.65 -23.89
N THR A 818 8.94 -40.64 -22.67
CA THR A 818 10.22 -41.31 -22.37
C THR A 818 10.19 -42.82 -22.62
N LYS A 819 9.04 -43.47 -22.43
CA LYS A 819 8.85 -44.91 -22.64
C LYS A 819 8.27 -45.27 -24.00
N ALA A 820 7.86 -44.32 -24.84
CA ALA A 820 7.20 -44.60 -26.12
C ALA A 820 8.11 -45.35 -27.11
N GLN A 821 7.56 -45.79 -28.24
CA GLN A 821 8.37 -46.27 -29.37
C GLN A 821 9.23 -45.13 -29.94
N LYS A 822 10.45 -45.43 -30.38
CA LYS A 822 11.36 -44.45 -30.97
C LYS A 822 10.74 -43.76 -32.17
N ALA A 823 10.08 -44.49 -33.06
CA ALA A 823 9.44 -43.93 -34.24
C ALA A 823 8.34 -42.89 -33.88
N LEU A 824 7.61 -43.11 -32.78
CA LEU A 824 6.57 -42.20 -32.32
C LEU A 824 7.16 -40.95 -31.65
N ARG A 825 8.27 -41.10 -30.91
CA ARG A 825 9.04 -39.96 -30.40
C ARG A 825 9.62 -39.12 -31.53
N ASP A 826 10.25 -39.76 -32.52
CA ASP A 826 10.84 -39.08 -33.68
C ASP A 826 9.74 -38.31 -34.46
N ALA A 827 8.54 -38.89 -34.62
CA ALA A 827 7.41 -38.23 -35.27
C ALA A 827 6.88 -37.03 -34.49
N TYR A 828 6.82 -37.13 -33.16
CA TYR A 828 6.47 -36.01 -32.28
C TYR A 828 7.53 -34.90 -32.33
N ASP A 829 8.83 -35.25 -32.26
CA ASP A 829 9.94 -34.31 -32.34
C ASP A 829 9.96 -33.54 -33.66
N LEU A 830 9.66 -34.24 -34.77
CA LEU A 830 9.54 -33.62 -36.08
C LEU A 830 8.34 -32.66 -36.13
N ALA A 831 7.16 -33.08 -35.68
CA ALA A 831 5.97 -32.23 -35.66
C ALA A 831 6.15 -31.00 -34.74
N LEU A 832 6.87 -31.17 -33.63
CA LEU A 832 7.21 -30.09 -32.71
C LEU A 832 8.20 -29.10 -33.34
N LYS A 833 9.20 -29.60 -34.07
CA LYS A 833 10.14 -28.75 -34.79
C LYS A 833 9.41 -27.91 -35.83
N GLU A 834 8.56 -28.52 -36.67
CA GLU A 834 7.75 -27.80 -37.65
C GLU A 834 6.84 -26.74 -37.00
N ALA A 835 6.29 -27.05 -35.82
CA ALA A 835 5.51 -26.08 -35.04
C ALA A 835 6.34 -24.90 -34.54
N LYS A 836 7.58 -25.15 -34.07
CA LYS A 836 8.52 -24.10 -33.66
C LYS A 836 8.99 -23.25 -34.85
N ASP A 837 9.29 -23.88 -35.98
CA ASP A 837 9.72 -23.21 -37.21
C ASP A 837 8.59 -22.31 -37.74
N LEU A 838 7.33 -22.77 -37.73
CA LEU A 838 6.18 -21.94 -38.15
C LEU A 838 6.03 -20.66 -37.30
N ILE A 839 6.30 -20.75 -35.99
CA ILE A 839 6.23 -19.59 -35.07
C ILE A 839 7.47 -18.70 -35.19
N GLY A 840 8.65 -19.29 -35.39
CA GLY A 840 9.93 -18.57 -35.45
C GLY A 840 10.18 -17.82 -36.77
N ASP A 841 9.79 -18.42 -37.90
CA ASP A 841 10.18 -17.94 -39.23
C ASP A 841 9.12 -17.07 -39.92
N ASN A 842 7.84 -17.18 -39.53
CA ASN A 842 6.76 -16.50 -40.24
C ASN A 842 6.09 -15.42 -39.37
N LYS A 843 6.26 -14.15 -39.75
CA LYS A 843 5.64 -13.02 -39.04
C LYS A 843 4.10 -13.02 -39.14
N ASN A 844 3.49 -13.79 -40.07
CA ASN A 844 2.03 -13.84 -40.25
C ASN A 844 1.54 -15.09 -41.02
N PRO A 845 1.58 -16.32 -40.44
CA PRO A 845 1.17 -17.55 -41.12
C PRO A 845 -0.33 -17.57 -41.47
N LYS A 846 -0.73 -18.30 -42.53
CA LYS A 846 -2.15 -18.42 -42.93
C LYS A 846 -2.89 -19.37 -41.99
N GLU A 847 -4.21 -19.18 -41.81
CA GLU A 847 -5.04 -20.04 -40.94
C GLU A 847 -4.88 -21.54 -41.29
N ALA A 848 -4.92 -21.88 -42.58
CA ALA A 848 -4.79 -23.25 -43.04
C ALA A 848 -3.44 -23.88 -42.67
N GLU A 849 -2.36 -23.09 -42.69
CA GLU A 849 -1.00 -23.52 -42.32
C GLU A 849 -0.93 -23.79 -40.82
N VAL A 850 -1.42 -22.86 -40.00
CA VAL A 850 -1.48 -23.02 -38.53
C VAL A 850 -2.33 -24.22 -38.14
N LYS A 851 -3.51 -24.38 -38.77
CA LYS A 851 -4.41 -25.51 -38.52
C LYS A 851 -3.77 -26.85 -38.86
N ALA A 852 -3.08 -26.94 -40.00
CA ALA A 852 -2.42 -28.17 -40.42
C ALA A 852 -1.31 -28.58 -39.44
N VAL A 853 -0.46 -27.63 -39.04
CA VAL A 853 0.64 -27.87 -38.10
C VAL A 853 0.13 -28.20 -36.69
N TYR A 854 -0.89 -27.49 -36.21
CA TYR A 854 -1.55 -27.80 -34.93
C TYR A 854 -2.09 -29.23 -34.89
N GLN A 855 -2.87 -29.63 -35.91
CA GLN A 855 -3.41 -30.99 -35.97
C GLN A 855 -2.31 -32.04 -36.07
N LYS A 856 -1.23 -31.76 -36.80
CA LYS A 856 -0.09 -32.67 -36.92
C LYS A 856 0.61 -32.89 -35.57
N LEU A 857 0.89 -31.83 -34.82
CA LEU A 857 1.50 -31.93 -33.49
C LEU A 857 0.58 -32.62 -32.48
N LEU A 858 -0.71 -32.26 -32.46
CA LEU A 858 -1.68 -32.88 -31.56
C LEU A 858 -1.82 -34.38 -31.82
N LYS A 859 -1.90 -34.79 -33.09
CA LYS A 859 -1.98 -36.20 -33.48
C LYS A 859 -0.72 -36.96 -33.06
N ALA A 860 0.47 -36.39 -33.27
CA ALA A 860 1.72 -37.02 -32.87
C ALA A 860 1.83 -37.17 -31.34
N LYS A 861 1.44 -36.14 -30.57
CA LYS A 861 1.38 -36.19 -29.10
C LYS A 861 0.45 -37.29 -28.60
N ASN A 862 -0.73 -37.43 -29.22
CA ASN A 862 -1.71 -38.44 -28.84
C ASN A 862 -1.32 -39.86 -29.26
N ALA A 863 -0.48 -40.01 -30.29
CA ALA A 863 0.01 -41.30 -30.76
C ALA A 863 1.08 -41.91 -29.84
N LEU A 864 1.79 -41.10 -29.04
CA LEU A 864 2.75 -41.57 -28.06
C LEU A 864 2.13 -42.60 -27.11
N ASP A 865 2.81 -43.73 -26.93
CA ASP A 865 2.29 -44.94 -26.29
C ASP A 865 3.04 -45.35 -25.02
N GLY A 866 3.97 -44.52 -24.53
CA GLY A 866 4.76 -44.85 -23.35
C GLY A 866 3.94 -44.97 -22.06
N ASP A 867 2.74 -44.37 -22.02
CA ASP A 867 1.77 -44.53 -20.94
C ASP A 867 1.15 -45.93 -20.88
N LYS A 868 1.32 -46.74 -21.93
CA LYS A 868 0.89 -48.14 -21.99
C LYS A 868 2.00 -49.14 -21.63
N PHE A 869 3.21 -48.66 -21.40
CA PHE A 869 4.40 -49.51 -21.21
C PHE A 869 4.27 -50.47 -20.02
N ASP A 870 3.86 -49.96 -18.86
CA ASP A 870 3.70 -50.78 -17.64
C ASP A 870 2.63 -51.86 -17.82
N LYS A 871 1.53 -51.52 -18.51
CA LYS A 871 0.49 -52.50 -18.84
C LYS A 871 1.04 -53.62 -19.70
N LEU A 872 1.81 -53.30 -20.74
CA LEU A 872 2.40 -54.30 -21.63
C LEU A 872 3.36 -55.24 -20.87
N ILE A 873 4.25 -54.71 -20.03
CA ILE A 873 5.16 -55.57 -19.25
C ILE A 873 4.40 -56.54 -18.35
N ASN A 874 3.35 -56.05 -17.67
CA ASN A 874 2.51 -56.89 -16.83
C ASN A 874 1.78 -57.98 -17.63
N ASP A 875 1.26 -57.62 -18.81
CA ASP A 875 0.61 -58.56 -19.73
C ASP A 875 1.62 -59.61 -20.23
N LEU A 876 2.87 -59.22 -20.53
CA LEU A 876 3.94 -60.14 -20.91
C LEU A 876 4.31 -61.10 -19.79
N ALA A 877 4.46 -60.61 -18.56
CA ALA A 877 4.76 -61.45 -17.40
C ALA A 877 3.62 -62.47 -17.15
N ALA A 878 2.36 -62.03 -17.27
CA ALA A 878 1.19 -62.90 -17.15
C ALA A 878 1.13 -63.95 -18.28
N ARG A 879 1.37 -63.54 -19.53
CA ARG A 879 1.41 -64.45 -20.70
C ARG A 879 2.52 -65.47 -20.60
N PHE A 880 3.71 -65.06 -20.18
CA PHE A 880 4.83 -65.97 -19.92
C PHE A 880 4.46 -66.98 -18.82
N LYS A 881 3.95 -66.52 -17.68
CA LYS A 881 3.53 -67.41 -16.58
C LYS A 881 2.52 -68.47 -17.04
N LYS A 882 1.56 -68.08 -17.89
CA LYS A 882 0.52 -68.96 -18.45
C LYS A 882 1.06 -69.96 -19.48
N ASN A 883 2.00 -69.55 -20.34
CA ASN A 883 2.41 -70.33 -21.52
C ASN A 883 3.83 -70.89 -21.44
N GLN A 884 4.59 -70.64 -20.38
CA GLN A 884 5.99 -71.07 -20.26
C GLN A 884 6.21 -72.55 -20.57
N LEU A 885 5.29 -73.45 -20.21
CA LEU A 885 5.41 -74.90 -20.48
C LEU A 885 5.31 -75.27 -21.98
N LYS A 886 4.84 -74.35 -22.84
CA LYS A 886 4.81 -74.53 -24.29
C LYS A 886 6.18 -74.26 -24.95
N ILE A 887 7.06 -73.53 -24.28
CA ILE A 887 8.43 -73.28 -24.74
C ILE A 887 9.26 -74.51 -24.39
N ALA A 888 9.77 -75.25 -25.37
CA ALA A 888 10.39 -76.56 -25.11
C ALA A 888 11.67 -76.50 -24.25
N SER A 889 12.59 -75.58 -24.55
CA SER A 889 13.89 -75.49 -23.85
C SER A 889 13.79 -74.76 -22.50
N VAL A 890 14.40 -75.36 -21.46
CA VAL A 890 14.53 -74.76 -20.12
C VAL A 890 15.37 -73.48 -20.20
N GLU A 891 16.40 -73.50 -21.01
CA GLU A 891 17.33 -72.39 -21.24
C GLU A 891 16.61 -71.23 -21.92
N GLN A 892 15.78 -71.50 -22.93
CA GLN A 892 14.93 -70.49 -23.58
C GLN A 892 13.91 -69.90 -22.59
N ARG A 893 13.29 -70.72 -21.73
CA ARG A 893 12.40 -70.24 -20.66
C ARG A 893 13.12 -69.30 -19.69
N LYS A 894 14.33 -69.64 -19.25
CA LYS A 894 15.14 -68.79 -18.37
C LYS A 894 15.57 -67.50 -19.06
N ALA A 895 15.97 -67.58 -20.33
CA ALA A 895 16.42 -66.43 -21.12
C ALA A 895 15.28 -65.42 -21.33
N ILE A 896 14.09 -65.87 -21.75
CA ILE A 896 12.96 -64.96 -21.97
C ILE A 896 12.42 -64.39 -20.66
N ALA A 897 12.42 -65.15 -19.56
CA ALA A 897 12.08 -64.63 -18.23
C ALA A 897 13.05 -63.54 -17.76
N ALA A 898 14.35 -63.74 -17.99
CA ALA A 898 15.36 -62.72 -17.68
C ALA A 898 15.16 -61.45 -18.51
N LYS A 899 14.82 -61.59 -19.79
CA LYS A 899 14.51 -60.46 -20.67
C LYS A 899 13.25 -59.70 -20.25
N ILE A 900 12.18 -60.40 -19.86
CA ILE A 900 10.95 -59.75 -19.31
C ILE A 900 11.28 -58.99 -18.03
N ASN A 901 12.03 -59.59 -17.10
CA ASN A 901 12.44 -58.91 -15.87
C ASN A 901 13.37 -57.70 -16.14
N ALA A 902 14.21 -57.78 -17.16
CA ALA A 902 15.08 -56.67 -17.56
C ALA A 902 14.30 -55.45 -18.09
N LEU A 903 13.02 -55.61 -18.48
CA LEU A 903 12.16 -54.48 -18.88
C LEU A 903 11.78 -53.58 -17.69
N SER A 904 12.00 -54.01 -16.45
CA SER A 904 11.90 -53.15 -15.26
C SER A 904 13.04 -52.12 -15.16
N ASP A 905 14.05 -52.18 -16.03
CA ASP A 905 15.09 -51.16 -16.11
C ASP A 905 14.47 -49.79 -16.41
N PRO A 906 14.80 -48.73 -15.64
CA PRO A 906 14.36 -47.37 -15.91
C PRO A 906 14.63 -46.86 -17.34
N LYS A 907 15.61 -47.44 -18.05
CA LYS A 907 15.95 -47.11 -19.44
C LYS A 907 15.22 -47.95 -20.49
N ALA A 908 14.50 -49.01 -20.11
CA ALA A 908 13.74 -49.82 -21.06
C ALA A 908 12.60 -49.01 -21.70
N THR A 909 12.33 -49.25 -22.97
CA THR A 909 11.32 -48.54 -23.77
C THR A 909 10.32 -49.50 -24.39
N MET A 910 9.21 -48.98 -24.94
CA MET A 910 8.19 -49.77 -25.63
C MET A 910 8.79 -50.62 -26.75
N ASP A 911 9.83 -50.15 -27.46
CA ASP A 911 10.52 -50.94 -28.48
C ASP A 911 11.16 -52.21 -27.89
N ASP A 912 11.72 -52.11 -26.67
CA ASP A 912 12.31 -53.25 -25.98
C ASP A 912 11.23 -54.24 -25.54
N ALA A 913 10.11 -53.74 -25.01
CA ALA A 913 8.98 -54.57 -24.59
C ALA A 913 8.34 -55.30 -25.78
N LEU A 914 8.11 -54.61 -26.91
CA LEU A 914 7.58 -55.21 -28.13
C LEU A 914 8.53 -56.25 -28.74
N ARG A 915 9.85 -56.04 -28.64
CA ARG A 915 10.83 -57.06 -29.06
C ARG A 915 10.76 -58.32 -28.20
N VAL A 916 10.63 -58.15 -26.87
CA VAL A 916 10.46 -59.27 -25.93
C VAL A 916 9.11 -59.96 -26.14
N GLU A 917 8.04 -59.20 -26.41
CA GLU A 917 6.73 -59.74 -26.78
C GLU A 917 6.82 -60.66 -28.00
N LYS A 918 7.44 -60.16 -29.07
CA LYS A 918 7.62 -60.93 -30.29
C LYS A 918 8.43 -62.21 -30.06
N GLU A 919 9.54 -62.12 -29.31
CA GLU A 919 10.36 -63.30 -28.99
C GLU A 919 9.60 -64.32 -28.13
N LEU A 920 8.81 -63.85 -27.17
CA LEU A 920 7.93 -64.71 -26.38
C LEU A 920 6.90 -65.42 -27.27
N ASP A 921 6.31 -64.72 -28.23
CA ASP A 921 5.33 -65.28 -29.15
C ASP A 921 5.92 -66.29 -30.13
N ASP A 922 7.11 -66.01 -30.66
CA ASP A 922 7.86 -66.94 -31.51
C ASP A 922 8.24 -68.23 -30.74
N LEU A 923 8.54 -68.12 -29.44
CA LEU A 923 8.86 -69.27 -28.58
C LEU A 923 7.61 -70.08 -28.18
N ILE A 924 6.46 -69.43 -27.98
CA ILE A 924 5.19 -70.10 -27.66
C ILE A 924 4.62 -70.80 -28.90
N ASN A 925 4.81 -70.20 -30.08
CA ASN A 925 4.29 -70.69 -31.36
C ASN A 925 5.43 -70.84 -32.39
N PRO A 926 6.36 -71.79 -32.19
CA PRO A 926 7.50 -71.95 -33.09
C PRO A 926 7.02 -72.29 -34.50
N LYS A 927 7.28 -71.38 -35.45
CA LYS A 927 7.09 -71.66 -36.88
C LYS A 927 8.19 -72.64 -37.32
N PHE A 928 7.83 -73.88 -37.66
CA PHE A 928 8.75 -74.81 -38.30
C PHE A 928 9.19 -74.24 -39.65
N ALA A 929 10.47 -73.92 -39.80
CA ALA A 929 11.09 -73.67 -41.11
C ALA A 929 12.33 -74.56 -41.24
N ALA A 930 12.37 -75.27 -42.37
CA ALA A 930 13.34 -76.30 -42.70
C ALA A 930 14.80 -75.78 -42.75
N THR A 931 15.68 -76.71 -42.39
CA THR A 931 17.12 -76.85 -42.64
C THR A 931 17.78 -75.91 -43.65
N THR A 932 18.91 -75.30 -43.26
CA THR A 932 20.06 -75.10 -44.17
C THR A 932 21.40 -75.21 -43.44
N THR A 933 22.32 -75.84 -44.16
CA THR A 933 23.66 -76.34 -43.87
C THR A 933 24.77 -75.27 -43.83
N LEU A 934 25.95 -75.69 -43.36
CA LEU A 934 27.16 -74.90 -43.09
C LEU A 934 28.04 -74.59 -44.34
N THR A 935 28.69 -73.41 -44.29
CA THR A 935 29.99 -72.95 -44.89
C THR A 935 30.07 -72.55 -46.40
N PRO A 936 31.11 -71.83 -46.87
CA PRO A 936 31.53 -70.42 -46.57
C PRO A 936 31.94 -69.61 -47.85
N THR A 937 31.87 -68.25 -47.91
CA THR A 937 32.82 -67.38 -48.69
C THR A 937 32.50 -65.86 -48.65
N ASN A 938 33.57 -65.11 -48.90
CA ASN A 938 33.81 -63.66 -48.94
C ASN A 938 32.99 -62.78 -49.93
N GLN A 939 32.98 -61.47 -49.58
CA GLN A 939 33.05 -60.26 -50.44
C GLN A 939 31.85 -59.89 -51.36
N VAL A 940 31.22 -58.71 -51.16
CA VAL A 940 31.47 -57.36 -51.76
C VAL A 940 30.30 -56.40 -51.44
N GLN A 941 30.63 -55.11 -51.33
CA GLN A 941 29.82 -53.91 -51.06
C GLN A 941 28.77 -53.52 -52.12
N THR A 942 27.78 -52.70 -51.70
CA THR A 942 27.47 -51.34 -52.24
C THR A 942 26.72 -50.55 -51.14
N SER A 943 27.30 -49.51 -50.52
CA SER A 943 27.13 -48.06 -50.80
C SER A 943 25.66 -47.63 -50.95
N THR A 944 25.11 -46.72 -50.13
CA THR A 944 25.43 -45.27 -50.15
C THR A 944 25.27 -44.56 -48.80
N ARG A 945 26.28 -43.73 -48.49
CA ARG A 945 26.27 -42.60 -47.53
C ARG A 945 25.99 -41.28 -48.30
N PRO A 946 25.63 -40.17 -47.64
CA PRO A 946 26.65 -39.17 -47.29
C PRO A 946 26.48 -38.63 -45.85
N VAL A 947 27.51 -38.69 -44.99
CA VAL A 947 28.59 -37.70 -44.75
C VAL A 947 28.11 -36.42 -44.03
N SER A 948 28.53 -36.29 -42.78
CA SER A 948 29.17 -35.07 -42.27
C SER A 948 30.03 -35.40 -41.03
N THR A 949 31.32 -35.11 -41.21
CA THR A 949 32.48 -34.86 -40.31
C THR A 949 32.48 -35.28 -38.83
N ALA A 950 33.58 -35.96 -38.47
CA ALA A 950 34.06 -36.21 -37.13
C ALA A 950 34.99 -35.10 -36.60
N ARG A 951 35.08 -34.96 -35.27
CA ARG A 951 36.31 -35.01 -34.44
C ARG A 951 35.88 -34.91 -32.96
N ASN A 952 35.93 -36.03 -32.22
CA ASN A 952 36.93 -36.42 -31.21
C ASN A 952 36.58 -35.89 -29.80
N ALA A 953 36.85 -36.52 -28.67
CA ALA A 953 37.12 -37.90 -28.22
C ALA A 953 37.29 -37.77 -26.69
N GLY A 954 36.84 -38.73 -25.88
CA GLY A 954 37.12 -38.66 -24.43
C GLY A 954 36.35 -39.61 -23.51
N SER A 955 36.81 -40.86 -23.46
CA SER A 955 37.01 -41.69 -22.25
C SER A 955 35.98 -41.68 -21.10
N ILE A 956 35.21 -42.78 -21.00
CA ILE A 956 35.35 -43.89 -20.03
C ILE A 956 35.50 -43.59 -18.50
N VAL A 957 34.51 -44.15 -17.78
CA VAL A 957 34.29 -44.59 -16.36
C VAL A 957 33.97 -43.66 -15.17
N LYS A 958 33.07 -44.26 -14.36
CA LYS A 958 32.91 -44.21 -12.89
C LYS A 958 32.18 -42.96 -12.38
N THR A 959 31.21 -43.03 -11.48
CA THR A 959 30.83 -43.96 -10.41
C THR A 959 29.48 -43.51 -9.86
N GLY A 960 28.82 -44.34 -9.05
CA GLY A 960 28.14 -43.79 -7.86
C GLY A 960 26.70 -44.23 -7.66
N ILE A 961 26.53 -45.25 -6.84
CA ILE A 961 25.31 -45.56 -6.11
C ILE A 961 25.00 -44.39 -5.17
N ASN A 962 23.77 -43.87 -5.17
CA ASN A 962 22.96 -43.66 -3.95
C ASN A 962 21.59 -43.03 -4.26
N GLY A 963 20.54 -43.72 -3.79
CA GLY A 963 19.52 -43.07 -2.98
C GLY A 963 18.09 -42.96 -3.51
N ILE A 964 17.18 -43.62 -2.77
CA ILE A 964 15.82 -43.19 -2.38
C ILE A 964 14.61 -43.82 -3.12
N ALA A 965 14.11 -44.90 -2.49
CA ALA A 965 12.78 -45.13 -1.90
C ALA A 965 11.44 -44.94 -2.67
N LYS A 966 10.65 -46.04 -2.61
CA LYS A 966 9.16 -46.22 -2.62
C LYS A 966 8.42 -45.82 -3.91
N VAL A 967 7.72 -46.73 -4.61
CA VAL A 967 6.46 -47.39 -4.21
C VAL A 967 6.42 -48.88 -4.62
N ALA A 968 5.79 -49.71 -3.77
CA ALA A 968 5.63 -51.15 -3.92
C ALA A 968 4.40 -51.54 -4.76
N ALA A 969 4.55 -52.51 -5.69
CA ALA A 969 3.61 -53.61 -5.94
C ALA A 969 4.06 -54.49 -7.14
N VAL A 970 4.52 -55.73 -6.82
CA VAL A 970 4.45 -57.01 -7.59
C VAL A 970 5.12 -57.03 -9.00
N LEU A 971 6.20 -57.77 -9.26
CA LEU A 971 6.24 -59.24 -9.44
C LEU A 971 7.67 -59.80 -9.34
N VAL A 972 7.94 -60.58 -8.28
CA VAL A 972 9.07 -61.53 -8.24
C VAL A 972 8.63 -62.82 -8.94
N VAL A 973 9.06 -63.03 -10.18
CA VAL A 973 8.86 -64.31 -10.91
C VAL A 973 10.08 -65.24 -10.78
N ALA A 974 11.13 -64.86 -10.07
CA ALA A 974 12.36 -65.67 -9.98
C ALA A 974 12.39 -66.74 -8.86
N ALA A 975 11.34 -66.93 -8.05
CA ALA A 975 11.36 -67.88 -6.93
C ALA A 975 10.75 -69.28 -7.23
N ILE A 976 10.12 -69.50 -8.39
CA ILE A 976 9.36 -70.74 -8.67
C ILE A 976 10.10 -71.75 -9.56
N ILE A 977 11.19 -71.38 -10.23
CA ILE A 977 11.94 -72.32 -11.08
C ILE A 977 12.95 -73.19 -10.29
N LEU A 978 13.20 -72.90 -9.00
CA LEU A 978 14.11 -73.71 -8.17
C LEU A 978 13.42 -74.80 -7.32
N LYS A 979 12.09 -74.98 -7.42
CA LYS A 979 11.32 -75.92 -6.57
C LYS A 979 10.58 -77.03 -7.35
N LEU A 980 11.04 -77.37 -8.56
CA LEU A 980 10.45 -78.43 -9.39
C LEU A 980 11.46 -79.42 -10.02
N THR A 981 12.65 -79.56 -9.44
CA THR A 981 13.57 -80.68 -9.77
C THR A 981 14.30 -81.21 -8.54
N SER A 982 13.56 -81.81 -7.59
CA SER A 982 14.07 -82.90 -6.74
C SER A 982 12.95 -83.55 -5.88
N LYS A 983 12.48 -84.70 -6.37
CA LYS A 983 12.07 -85.95 -5.66
C LYS A 983 11.17 -85.84 -4.40
N LYS A 984 9.94 -86.37 -4.45
CA LYS A 984 9.50 -87.78 -4.21
C LYS A 984 9.46 -88.19 -2.73
N GLY A 985 8.31 -88.73 -2.31
CA GLY A 985 8.05 -89.46 -1.05
C GLY A 985 7.25 -88.61 -0.05
N ASP A 986 6.24 -89.08 0.67
CA ASP A 986 5.58 -90.39 0.78
C ASP A 986 4.28 -90.17 1.60
N LYS A 987 3.24 -90.98 1.32
CA LYS A 987 2.14 -91.45 2.19
C LYS A 987 1.58 -90.52 3.31
N LYS A 988 0.32 -90.08 3.18
CA LYS A 988 -0.89 -90.73 3.72
C LYS A 988 -2.14 -89.99 3.25
#